data_AF-A0A815NLM7-F1
#
_entry.id   AF-A0A815NLM7-F1
#
_cell.length_a   1.000
_cell.length_b   1.000
_cell.length_c   1.000
_cell.angle_alpha   90.00
_cell.angle_beta   90.00
_cell.angle_gamma   90.00
#
_symmetry.space_group_name_H-M   'P 1'
#
loop_
_entity.id
_entity.type
_entity.pdbx_description
1 polymer ?
#
loop_
_entity_poly.entity_id
_entity_poly.type
_entity_poly.pdbx_seq_one_letter_code
_entity_poly.pdbx_strand_id
1 'polypeptide(L)'
;MATGGGQEATAQRILRITDIAHEPLRLIAPIGGYEEMPLVTLEKAVEPLVSVLPAVQSYAFVAKQMCEDPADGLTPDESASIMLYTMGWEPLDKCLYFVLNDTLRSSERQQKLRPWYLFMRLFLSALFRLPSLTKTAYRGVKLDLSKRYIEGKTIVWWGFSSCTTVVNVLNSDQFLGPKGDRTMFTLQCLSAKDIRKHSYYPAEDEVLLMAATQFKVIGCLNQGKTIVWWGFSSCTTAVGVLKSEQFLGTTGTRTMFTLQCQSARDIRKHSYYTAEDEVLLMAGTQFKVMGCLDQGNLHIVQLEETRPPFPLLQPVPIVIPKPISSTPSKASTTTAVVKTKAKKQTQPSKFQKNTTAVAATASAINVGTSSIMKQMSAMEIKASPNQMIPNIPVNARWKQNGVTIAGGHKSGRGTNQLYLPHGLFVDDDQTIVIADCHNHRIIQWKMGDTNGQVVAGGNGQGNRLDQLNYPTDVLIDKETDSLIICDRDNRRVVRWSRRSGTTQGEILIDNIRCWGLAMDDQRYLYISDTDKDEVRRYQIGDKNGTIVAGGNGKGAGLNQLNVPTHIFVDQQQTVYVSDWNNHCVMKWNKGAKEGIVVAGGQGKENALTKLSYPYGLFVDTLSTIYVADSGNHRVMRWPKGAKQGTVIVGGNGQGDGANQFHVPIGLSFDRHGNLYVIDYNNARVQRFSIE
;
A
#
# COMPACT_ATOMS: atom_id res chain seq x y z
N MET A 1 0.41 13.79 -46.27
CA MET A 1 -0.93 13.50 -45.74
C MET A 1 -0.91 13.83 -44.25
N ALA A 2 -1.41 14.99 -43.87
CA ALA A 2 -1.31 15.52 -42.50
C ALA A 2 -2.64 16.15 -42.09
N THR A 3 -3.54 15.35 -41.51
CA THR A 3 -4.74 15.83 -40.81
C THR A 3 -5.11 14.99 -39.57
N GLY A 4 -4.26 14.05 -39.13
CA GLY A 4 -4.51 13.20 -37.94
C GLY A 4 -3.76 13.59 -36.65
N GLY A 5 -2.81 14.52 -36.70
CA GLY A 5 -1.77 14.67 -35.66
C GLY A 5 -2.21 15.18 -34.27
N GLY A 6 -3.41 15.73 -34.12
CA GLY A 6 -3.85 16.36 -32.86
C GLY A 6 -4.21 15.36 -31.75
N GLN A 7 -4.95 14.30 -32.08
CA GLN A 7 -5.36 13.28 -31.09
C GLN A 7 -4.22 12.32 -30.75
N GLU A 8 -3.41 11.97 -31.75
CA GLU A 8 -2.27 11.06 -31.60
C GLU A 8 -1.20 11.67 -30.69
N ALA A 9 -0.76 12.92 -30.97
CA ALA A 9 0.17 13.66 -30.10
C ALA A 9 -0.35 13.82 -28.65
N THR A 10 -1.67 13.98 -28.48
CA THR A 10 -2.31 14.10 -27.17
C THR A 10 -2.23 12.79 -26.38
N ALA A 11 -2.44 11.64 -27.01
CA ALA A 11 -2.35 10.33 -26.37
C ALA A 11 -0.91 10.01 -25.91
N GLN A 12 0.10 10.32 -26.74
CA GLN A 12 1.52 10.09 -26.38
C GLN A 12 1.94 10.92 -25.17
N ARG A 13 1.46 12.17 -25.08
CA ARG A 13 1.71 13.07 -23.95
C ARG A 13 1.10 12.55 -22.64
N ILE A 14 -0.14 12.04 -22.69
CA ILE A 14 -0.82 11.49 -21.51
C ILE A 14 -0.06 10.30 -20.93
N LEU A 15 0.47 9.40 -21.78
CA LEU A 15 1.23 8.23 -21.30
C LEU A 15 2.54 8.62 -20.62
N ARG A 16 3.25 9.64 -21.15
CA ARG A 16 4.45 10.19 -20.50
C ARG A 16 4.15 10.75 -19.11
N ILE A 17 2.92 11.22 -18.87
CA ILE A 17 2.47 11.83 -17.61
C ILE A 17 2.06 10.80 -16.55
N THR A 18 1.45 9.69 -16.96
CA THR A 18 0.91 8.70 -16.02
C THR A 18 1.96 7.69 -15.52
N ASP A 19 3.12 7.58 -16.19
CA ASP A 19 4.15 6.59 -15.88
C ASP A 19 4.73 6.71 -14.45
N ILE A 20 4.80 7.93 -13.92
CA ILE A 20 5.25 8.27 -12.57
C ILE A 20 4.46 7.59 -11.45
N ALA A 21 3.23 7.17 -11.73
CA ALA A 21 2.45 6.32 -10.83
C ALA A 21 3.13 4.97 -10.55
N HIS A 22 4.23 4.63 -11.23
CA HIS A 22 4.95 3.38 -11.03
C HIS A 22 6.36 3.59 -10.47
N GLU A 23 6.68 4.80 -9.99
CA GLU A 23 7.96 5.07 -9.33
C GLU A 23 8.08 4.25 -8.04
N PRO A 24 9.16 3.44 -7.87
CA PRO A 24 9.35 2.62 -6.67
C PRO A 24 9.76 3.45 -5.44
N LEU A 25 10.14 4.73 -5.63
CA LEU A 25 10.53 5.74 -4.62
C LEU A 25 11.70 5.40 -3.70
N ARG A 26 12.04 4.12 -3.52
CA ARG A 26 13.18 3.67 -2.71
C ARG A 26 14.48 3.69 -3.51
N LEU A 27 15.60 3.73 -2.79
CA LEU A 27 16.91 3.44 -3.37
C LEU A 27 16.99 1.96 -3.75
N ILE A 28 17.47 1.70 -4.96
CA ILE A 28 17.72 0.38 -5.54
C ILE A 28 19.15 0.45 -6.12
N ALA A 29 19.83 -0.69 -6.26
CA ALA A 29 21.24 -0.78 -6.66
C ALA A 29 21.60 0.10 -7.88
N PRO A 30 22.67 0.93 -7.82
CA PRO A 30 23.07 1.81 -8.92
C PRO A 30 23.21 1.07 -10.25
N ILE A 31 22.82 1.72 -11.34
CA ILE A 31 23.06 1.20 -12.69
C ILE A 31 24.52 1.53 -13.03
N GLY A 32 25.29 0.52 -13.41
CA GLY A 32 26.67 0.68 -13.85
C GLY A 32 26.96 -0.18 -15.08
N GLY A 33 28.12 0.03 -15.69
CA GLY A 33 28.61 -0.70 -16.86
C GLY A 33 28.30 -0.02 -18.20
N TYR A 34 27.38 0.94 -18.23
CA TYR A 34 27.17 1.77 -19.42
C TYR A 34 28.29 2.82 -19.57
N GLU A 35 28.96 3.21 -18.48
CA GLU A 35 30.04 4.20 -18.50
C GLU A 35 31.27 3.68 -19.29
N GLU A 36 31.48 2.37 -19.28
CA GLU A 36 32.58 1.68 -19.96
C GLU A 36 32.33 1.52 -21.47
N MET A 37 31.10 1.78 -21.94
CA MET A 37 30.79 1.70 -23.36
C MET A 37 31.45 2.83 -24.15
N PRO A 38 31.90 2.58 -25.39
CA PRO A 38 32.39 3.62 -26.27
C PRO A 38 31.26 4.57 -26.68
N LEU A 39 31.61 5.84 -26.93
CA LEU A 39 30.71 6.74 -27.64
C LEU A 39 30.65 6.32 -29.12
N VAL A 40 29.44 6.12 -29.62
CA VAL A 40 29.15 5.65 -30.97
C VAL A 40 28.07 6.52 -31.62
N THR A 41 27.89 6.39 -32.94
CA THR A 41 26.80 7.07 -33.65
C THR A 41 25.44 6.57 -33.17
N LEU A 42 24.37 7.36 -33.38
CA LEU A 42 23.03 7.00 -32.94
C LEU A 42 22.57 5.65 -33.53
N GLU A 43 22.89 5.36 -34.79
CA GLU A 43 22.51 4.09 -35.44
C GLU A 43 23.11 2.88 -34.73
N LYS A 44 24.40 2.97 -34.38
CA LYS A 44 25.10 1.94 -33.61
C LYS A 44 24.57 1.86 -32.17
N ALA A 45 24.20 3.00 -31.60
CA ALA A 45 23.70 3.07 -30.24
C ALA A 45 22.34 2.35 -30.08
N VAL A 46 21.49 2.38 -31.11
CA VAL A 46 20.16 1.75 -31.10
C VAL A 46 20.13 0.35 -31.71
N GLU A 47 21.20 -0.11 -32.36
CA GLU A 47 21.26 -1.44 -32.98
C GLU A 47 20.93 -2.58 -32.00
N PRO A 48 21.47 -2.64 -30.76
CA PRO A 48 21.08 -3.68 -29.81
C PRO A 48 19.62 -3.55 -29.34
N LEU A 49 19.04 -2.34 -29.44
CA LEU A 49 17.68 -2.06 -29.03
C LEU A 49 16.63 -2.57 -30.02
N VAL A 50 16.98 -2.96 -31.24
CA VAL A 50 16.00 -3.50 -32.22
C VAL A 50 15.24 -4.70 -31.67
N SER A 51 15.92 -5.54 -30.88
CA SER A 51 15.30 -6.69 -30.21
C SER A 51 14.24 -6.31 -29.17
N VAL A 52 14.34 -5.10 -28.61
CA VAL A 52 13.45 -4.56 -27.57
C VAL A 52 12.40 -3.63 -28.19
N LEU A 53 12.81 -2.86 -29.18
CA LEU A 53 12.09 -1.80 -29.87
C LEU A 53 12.29 -1.97 -31.39
N PRO A 54 11.49 -2.83 -32.05
CA PRO A 54 11.70 -3.14 -33.47
C PRO A 54 11.69 -1.92 -34.40
N ALA A 55 10.96 -0.86 -34.03
CA ALA A 55 10.85 0.35 -34.84
C ALA A 55 11.98 1.39 -34.61
N VAL A 56 12.86 1.19 -33.62
CA VAL A 56 13.78 2.24 -33.12
C VAL A 56 14.73 2.77 -34.20
N GLN A 57 15.19 1.92 -35.12
CA GLN A 57 16.11 2.32 -36.19
C GLN A 57 15.52 3.36 -37.13
N SER A 58 14.25 3.19 -37.52
CA SER A 58 13.55 4.14 -38.39
C SER A 58 13.40 5.51 -37.73
N TYR A 59 13.09 5.53 -36.42
CA TYR A 59 12.97 6.78 -35.67
C TYR A 59 14.33 7.42 -35.40
N ALA A 60 15.37 6.63 -35.16
CA ALA A 60 16.74 7.13 -35.01
C ALA A 60 17.22 7.84 -36.30
N PHE A 61 16.90 7.27 -37.47
CA PHE A 61 17.18 7.91 -38.75
C PHE A 61 16.49 9.28 -38.88
N VAL A 62 15.19 9.35 -38.57
CA VAL A 62 14.43 10.62 -38.60
C VAL A 62 14.99 11.63 -37.59
N ALA A 63 15.28 11.21 -36.36
CA ALA A 63 15.84 12.08 -35.33
C ALA A 63 17.17 12.70 -35.77
N LYS A 64 18.02 11.94 -36.47
CA LYS A 64 19.31 12.41 -36.98
C LYS A 64 19.17 13.44 -38.09
N GLN A 65 18.23 13.24 -39.01
CA GLN A 65 17.92 14.23 -40.06
C GLN A 65 17.41 15.56 -39.49
N MET A 66 16.75 15.54 -38.32
CA MET A 66 16.28 16.75 -37.64
C MET A 66 17.37 17.48 -36.85
N CYS A 67 18.58 16.92 -36.74
CA CYS A 67 19.66 17.43 -35.89
C CYS A 67 20.98 17.66 -36.65
N GLU A 68 20.93 18.06 -37.93
CA GLU A 68 22.14 18.25 -38.76
C GLU A 68 23.09 19.35 -38.24
N ASP A 69 22.53 20.44 -37.69
CA ASP A 69 23.29 21.55 -37.06
C ASP A 69 22.71 21.87 -35.66
N PRO A 70 23.08 21.08 -34.64
CA PRO A 70 22.46 21.17 -33.32
C PRO A 70 23.03 22.33 -32.48
N ALA A 71 22.16 22.90 -31.65
CA ALA A 71 22.55 23.95 -30.70
C ALA A 71 23.41 23.40 -29.53
N ASP A 72 23.81 24.33 -28.66
CA ASP A 72 24.44 24.04 -27.35
C ASP A 72 25.74 23.20 -27.43
N GLY A 73 26.38 23.22 -28.60
CA GLY A 73 27.65 22.57 -28.89
C GLY A 73 27.59 21.04 -28.98
N LEU A 74 26.39 20.44 -28.99
CA LEU A 74 26.24 19.00 -29.14
C LEU A 74 26.66 18.54 -30.54
N THR A 75 27.01 17.27 -30.67
CA THR A 75 27.12 16.62 -31.99
C THR A 75 25.74 16.26 -32.53
N PRO A 76 25.58 16.04 -33.85
CA PRO A 76 24.32 15.58 -34.43
C PRO A 76 23.77 14.32 -33.75
N ASP A 77 24.62 13.34 -33.45
CA ASP A 77 24.21 12.09 -32.78
C ASP A 77 23.76 12.30 -31.32
N GLU A 78 24.44 13.18 -30.58
CA GLU A 78 24.04 13.53 -29.21
C GLU A 78 22.69 14.25 -29.18
N SER A 79 22.49 15.27 -30.02
CA SER A 79 21.21 15.98 -30.13
C SER A 79 20.10 15.03 -30.60
N ALA A 80 20.38 14.19 -31.59
CA ALA A 80 19.43 13.22 -32.10
C ALA A 80 19.04 12.15 -31.06
N SER A 81 19.93 11.82 -30.12
CA SER A 81 19.59 10.91 -29.02
C SER A 81 18.55 11.51 -28.06
N ILE A 82 18.60 12.82 -27.82
CA ILE A 82 17.61 13.54 -27.00
C ILE A 82 16.30 13.67 -27.78
N MET A 83 16.37 14.03 -29.06
CA MET A 83 15.23 14.09 -29.97
C MET A 83 14.48 12.75 -29.97
N LEU A 84 15.21 11.65 -30.21
CA LEU A 84 14.66 10.29 -30.23
C LEU A 84 14.00 9.91 -28.89
N TYR A 85 14.58 10.30 -27.76
CA TYR A 85 13.99 10.04 -26.44
C TYR A 85 12.63 10.75 -26.26
N THR A 86 12.49 11.95 -26.84
CA THR A 86 11.24 12.73 -26.75
C THR A 86 10.21 12.35 -27.82
N MET A 87 10.60 11.64 -28.88
CA MET A 87 9.68 11.19 -29.92
C MET A 87 8.69 10.14 -29.39
N GLY A 88 7.41 10.32 -29.72
CA GLY A 88 6.38 9.31 -29.51
C GLY A 88 6.06 8.58 -30.81
N TRP A 89 5.76 7.28 -30.71
CA TRP A 89 5.28 6.47 -31.83
C TRP A 89 4.37 5.34 -31.38
N GLU A 90 3.53 4.86 -32.29
CA GLU A 90 2.62 3.75 -32.02
C GLU A 90 3.32 2.38 -32.15
N PRO A 91 2.99 1.41 -31.28
CA PRO A 91 2.14 1.58 -30.10
C PRO A 91 2.84 2.37 -28.98
N LEU A 92 2.13 3.30 -28.34
CA LEU A 92 2.73 4.28 -27.40
C LEU A 92 3.46 3.66 -26.21
N ASP A 93 3.00 2.51 -25.74
CA ASP A 93 3.64 1.73 -24.68
C ASP A 93 4.89 0.96 -25.16
N LYS A 94 5.27 1.12 -26.43
CA LYS A 94 6.49 0.61 -27.05
C LYS A 94 7.35 1.72 -27.65
N CYS A 95 7.16 2.97 -27.22
CA CYS A 95 8.09 4.05 -27.55
C CYS A 95 9.31 4.05 -26.62
N LEU A 96 10.39 4.70 -27.06
CA LEU A 96 11.67 4.67 -26.34
C LEU A 96 11.56 5.25 -24.93
N TYR A 97 10.85 6.38 -24.76
CA TYR A 97 10.56 6.97 -23.45
C TYR A 97 9.99 5.94 -22.48
N PHE A 98 8.90 5.27 -22.91
CA PHE A 98 8.12 4.40 -22.03
C PHE A 98 8.93 3.16 -21.64
N VAL A 99 9.51 2.48 -22.63
CA VAL A 99 10.23 1.23 -22.38
C VAL A 99 11.52 1.47 -21.61
N LEU A 100 12.25 2.57 -21.86
CA LEU A 100 13.44 2.88 -21.06
C LEU A 100 13.05 3.17 -19.60
N ASN A 101 12.05 4.02 -19.36
CA ASN A 101 11.63 4.36 -18.01
C ASN A 101 11.04 3.16 -17.24
N ASP A 102 10.27 2.30 -17.91
CA ASP A 102 9.83 1.02 -17.32
C ASP A 102 11.02 0.13 -16.96
N THR A 103 12.01 0.04 -17.87
CA THR A 103 13.22 -0.75 -17.65
C THR A 103 14.04 -0.20 -16.47
N LEU A 104 14.19 1.13 -16.33
CA LEU A 104 14.88 1.77 -15.21
C LEU A 104 14.23 1.47 -13.85
N ARG A 105 12.90 1.33 -13.83
CA ARG A 105 12.09 1.01 -12.63
C ARG A 105 12.04 -0.49 -12.33
N SER A 106 12.44 -1.33 -13.28
CA SER A 106 12.39 -2.79 -13.16
C SER A 106 13.28 -3.32 -12.04
N SER A 107 12.83 -4.35 -11.34
CA SER A 107 13.64 -5.13 -10.39
C SER A 107 14.80 -5.87 -11.08
N GLU A 108 14.69 -6.12 -12.38
CA GLU A 108 15.69 -6.84 -13.20
C GLU A 108 16.51 -5.90 -14.10
N ARG A 109 16.47 -4.59 -13.84
CA ARG A 109 17.07 -3.58 -14.70
C ARG A 109 18.54 -3.80 -15.03
N GLN A 110 19.32 -4.41 -14.13
CA GLN A 110 20.73 -4.69 -14.40
C GLN A 110 20.94 -5.61 -15.61
N GLN A 111 20.02 -6.56 -15.83
CA GLN A 111 20.05 -7.44 -16.99
C GLN A 111 19.34 -6.78 -18.18
N LYS A 112 18.17 -6.19 -17.93
CA LYS A 112 17.32 -5.60 -18.99
C LYS A 112 17.88 -4.33 -19.60
N LEU A 113 18.76 -3.60 -18.90
CA LEU A 113 19.42 -2.39 -19.42
C LEU A 113 20.65 -2.70 -20.28
N ARG A 114 21.15 -3.94 -20.33
CA ARG A 114 22.36 -4.26 -21.13
C ARG A 114 22.23 -3.86 -22.60
N PRO A 115 21.11 -4.13 -23.30
CA PRO A 115 20.92 -3.63 -24.68
C PRO A 115 20.90 -2.10 -24.79
N TRP A 116 20.64 -1.40 -23.68
CA TRP A 116 20.53 0.06 -23.62
C TRP A 116 21.85 0.76 -23.37
N TYR A 117 22.92 0.06 -22.99
CA TYR A 117 24.14 0.72 -22.51
C TYR A 117 24.78 1.66 -23.54
N LEU A 118 24.81 1.30 -24.84
CA LEU A 118 25.32 2.18 -25.88
C LEU A 118 24.45 3.44 -26.06
N PHE A 119 23.12 3.26 -26.09
CA PHE A 119 22.18 4.39 -26.14
C PHE A 119 22.29 5.28 -24.90
N MET A 120 22.29 4.70 -23.69
CA MET A 120 22.43 5.42 -22.43
C MET A 120 23.75 6.17 -22.37
N ARG A 121 24.85 5.58 -22.85
CA ARG A 121 26.16 6.23 -22.93
C ARG A 121 26.11 7.49 -23.79
N LEU A 122 25.54 7.40 -24.98
CA LEU A 122 25.38 8.55 -25.89
C LEU A 122 24.44 9.61 -25.30
N PHE A 123 23.25 9.19 -24.88
CA PHE A 123 22.20 10.05 -24.34
C PHE A 123 22.61 10.79 -23.07
N LEU A 124 23.19 10.09 -22.09
CA LEU A 124 23.67 10.72 -20.86
C LEU A 124 24.83 11.68 -21.14
N SER A 125 25.73 11.35 -22.07
CA SER A 125 26.82 12.25 -22.45
C SER A 125 26.29 13.55 -23.06
N ALA A 126 25.26 13.46 -23.92
CA ALA A 126 24.55 14.63 -24.45
C ALA A 126 23.94 15.47 -23.31
N LEU A 127 23.18 14.84 -22.40
CA LEU A 127 22.54 15.54 -21.28
C LEU A 127 23.56 16.20 -20.33
N PHE A 128 24.71 15.59 -20.07
CA PHE A 128 25.73 16.16 -19.19
C PHE A 128 26.38 17.41 -19.77
N ARG A 129 26.39 17.58 -21.10
CA ARG A 129 26.90 18.77 -21.78
C ARG A 129 25.91 19.94 -21.79
N LEU A 130 24.61 19.66 -21.62
CA LEU A 130 23.60 20.70 -21.51
C LEU A 130 23.66 21.43 -20.16
N PRO A 131 23.35 22.75 -20.14
CA PRO A 131 23.35 23.52 -18.91
C PRO A 131 22.34 22.95 -17.90
N SER A 132 22.76 22.88 -16.65
CA SER A 132 21.88 22.49 -15.54
C SER A 132 20.99 23.66 -15.16
N LEU A 133 19.68 23.42 -15.09
CA LEU A 133 18.69 24.35 -14.58
C LEU A 133 18.53 24.15 -13.07
N THR A 134 18.78 25.21 -12.30
CA THR A 134 18.65 25.25 -10.83
C THR A 134 17.36 25.95 -10.37
N LYS A 135 16.29 25.88 -11.18
CA LYS A 135 14.99 26.52 -10.92
C LYS A 135 13.94 25.48 -10.55
N THR A 136 12.81 25.95 -10.02
CA THR A 136 11.63 25.10 -9.80
C THR A 136 11.10 24.60 -11.14
N ALA A 137 10.96 23.28 -11.25
CA ALA A 137 10.27 22.61 -12.33
C ALA A 137 8.93 22.06 -11.84
N TYR A 138 7.95 22.00 -12.73
CA TYR A 138 6.60 21.55 -12.44
C TYR A 138 6.28 20.28 -13.22
N ARG A 139 5.62 19.33 -12.55
CA ARG A 139 5.10 18.10 -13.17
C ARG A 139 3.67 17.85 -12.68
N GLY A 140 2.73 17.77 -13.60
CA GLY A 140 1.34 17.42 -13.29
C GLY A 140 1.06 15.95 -13.55
N VAL A 141 0.25 15.30 -12.71
CA VAL A 141 -0.23 13.92 -12.86
C VAL A 141 -1.71 13.84 -12.53
N LYS A 142 -2.49 13.14 -13.35
CA LYS A 142 -3.95 12.97 -13.18
C LYS A 142 -4.32 11.83 -12.22
N LEU A 143 -3.67 11.80 -11.05
CA LEU A 143 -3.90 10.84 -9.97
C LEU A 143 -3.62 11.53 -8.63
N ASP A 144 -4.28 11.10 -7.56
CA ASP A 144 -3.88 11.46 -6.19
C ASP A 144 -2.70 10.58 -5.75
N LEU A 145 -1.53 11.20 -5.60
CA LEU A 145 -0.29 10.56 -5.14
C LEU A 145 0.12 11.04 -3.75
N SER A 146 -0.73 11.80 -3.03
CA SER A 146 -0.39 12.43 -1.75
C SER A 146 0.08 11.42 -0.71
N LYS A 147 -0.46 10.20 -0.73
CA LYS A 147 -0.12 9.13 0.21
C LYS A 147 1.25 8.50 -0.05
N ARG A 148 1.80 8.62 -1.27
CA ARG A 148 3.07 8.01 -1.65
C ARG A 148 4.27 8.92 -1.41
N TYR A 149 4.07 10.23 -1.54
CA TYR A 149 5.11 11.24 -1.35
C TYR A 149 4.94 11.86 0.04
N ILE A 150 5.43 11.13 1.05
CA ILE A 150 5.27 11.48 2.46
C ILE A 150 6.30 12.54 2.86
N GLU A 151 5.83 13.63 3.47
CA GLU A 151 6.68 14.70 3.99
C GLU A 151 7.81 14.19 4.89
N GLY A 152 9.00 14.76 4.72
CA GLY A 152 10.21 14.38 5.44
C GLY A 152 10.93 13.15 4.87
N LYS A 153 10.31 12.36 3.98
CA LYS A 153 10.96 11.22 3.34
C LYS A 153 11.85 11.65 2.18
N THR A 154 12.98 10.96 2.04
CA THR A 154 13.79 11.03 0.81
C THR A 154 13.32 9.94 -0.13
N ILE A 155 13.06 10.32 -1.37
CA ILE A 155 12.65 9.44 -2.45
C ILE A 155 13.70 9.44 -3.56
N VAL A 156 13.71 8.39 -4.38
CA VAL A 156 14.47 8.31 -5.62
C VAL A 156 13.49 8.26 -6.79
N TRP A 157 13.68 9.19 -7.72
CA TRP A 157 12.93 9.31 -8.96
C TRP A 157 13.70 8.59 -10.08
N TRP A 158 13.28 7.38 -10.45
CA TRP A 158 14.08 6.49 -11.30
C TRP A 158 13.93 6.75 -12.80
N GLY A 159 12.78 7.24 -13.26
CA GLY A 159 12.59 7.60 -14.66
C GLY A 159 13.23 8.95 -15.02
N PHE A 160 13.58 9.13 -16.29
CA PHE A 160 13.72 10.47 -16.83
C PHE A 160 12.31 11.06 -16.99
N SER A 161 12.13 12.34 -16.67
CA SER A 161 10.78 12.93 -16.69
C SER A 161 10.77 14.33 -17.26
N SER A 162 9.94 14.49 -18.29
CA SER A 162 9.64 15.78 -18.89
C SER A 162 8.90 16.67 -17.89
N CYS A 163 9.41 17.88 -17.68
CA CYS A 163 8.87 18.89 -16.78
C CYS A 163 8.78 20.23 -17.51
N THR A 164 8.05 21.18 -16.92
CA THR A 164 7.98 22.56 -17.43
C THR A 164 8.40 23.54 -16.34
N THR A 165 8.98 24.67 -16.72
CA THR A 165 9.22 25.80 -15.79
C THR A 165 8.03 26.77 -15.72
N VAL A 166 6.98 26.55 -16.52
CA VAL A 166 5.85 27.47 -16.65
C VAL A 166 4.60 26.82 -16.07
N VAL A 167 4.19 27.27 -14.87
CA VAL A 167 3.05 26.68 -14.14
C VAL A 167 1.74 26.72 -14.93
N ASN A 168 1.53 27.76 -15.75
CA ASN A 168 0.29 27.95 -16.53
C ASN A 168 0.04 26.83 -17.54
N VAL A 169 1.09 26.14 -18.00
CA VAL A 169 0.99 25.00 -18.93
C VAL A 169 0.18 23.87 -18.31
N LEU A 170 0.23 23.71 -16.98
CA LEU A 170 -0.48 22.66 -16.25
C LEU A 170 -2.01 22.85 -16.26
N ASN A 171 -2.52 24.05 -16.48
CA ASN A 171 -3.96 24.31 -16.48
C ASN A 171 -4.70 23.64 -17.64
N SER A 172 -3.99 23.27 -18.71
CA SER A 172 -4.62 22.59 -19.83
C SER A 172 -4.97 21.15 -19.49
N ASP A 173 -6.10 20.66 -20.01
CA ASP A 173 -6.53 19.27 -19.87
C ASP A 173 -5.52 18.27 -20.43
N GLN A 174 -4.57 18.68 -21.25
CA GLN A 174 -3.52 17.80 -21.78
C GLN A 174 -2.45 17.47 -20.74
N PHE A 175 -2.16 18.39 -19.83
CA PHE A 175 -1.21 18.19 -18.73
C PHE A 175 -1.95 17.78 -17.45
N LEU A 176 -2.24 18.72 -16.55
CA LEU A 176 -2.93 18.43 -15.29
C LEU A 176 -4.44 18.60 -15.42
N GLY A 177 -4.88 19.72 -16.00
CA GLY A 177 -6.27 20.10 -16.14
C GLY A 177 -6.97 20.45 -14.81
N PRO A 178 -8.19 21.03 -14.86
CA PRO A 178 -8.88 21.54 -13.68
C PRO A 178 -9.89 20.54 -13.05
N LYS A 179 -10.06 19.32 -13.58
CA LYS A 179 -11.02 18.30 -13.06
C LYS A 179 -10.39 16.94 -12.71
N GLY A 180 -11.00 16.20 -11.79
CA GLY A 180 -10.53 14.88 -11.33
C GLY A 180 -9.41 14.92 -10.29
N ASP A 181 -9.06 13.74 -9.75
CA ASP A 181 -7.93 13.58 -8.84
C ASP A 181 -6.63 13.92 -9.55
N ARG A 182 -5.77 14.70 -8.88
CA ARG A 182 -4.59 15.27 -9.51
C ARG A 182 -3.50 15.54 -8.48
N THR A 183 -2.25 15.41 -8.91
CA THR A 183 -1.06 15.78 -8.15
C THR A 183 -0.21 16.72 -8.98
N MET A 184 0.15 17.87 -8.41
CA MET A 184 1.15 18.77 -8.97
C MET A 184 2.42 18.68 -8.14
N PHE A 185 3.50 18.20 -8.74
CA PHE A 185 4.83 18.26 -8.16
C PHE A 185 5.45 19.63 -8.41
N THR A 186 5.98 20.21 -7.35
CA THR A 186 6.88 21.37 -7.40
C THR A 186 8.27 20.88 -7.02
N LEU A 187 9.16 20.84 -8.01
CA LEU A 187 10.47 20.19 -7.90
C LEU A 187 11.55 21.25 -7.87
N GLN A 188 12.24 21.40 -6.74
CA GLN A 188 13.46 22.20 -6.67
C GLN A 188 14.60 21.38 -7.27
N CYS A 189 14.88 21.62 -8.55
CA CYS A 189 15.89 20.88 -9.29
C CYS A 189 17.26 21.54 -9.13
N LEU A 190 18.31 20.74 -8.98
CA LEU A 190 19.71 21.20 -8.99
C LEU A 190 20.41 20.90 -10.33
N SER A 191 19.90 19.93 -11.09
CA SER A 191 20.60 19.34 -12.24
C SER A 191 19.67 18.97 -13.40
N ALA A 192 18.45 19.49 -13.44
CA ALA A 192 17.54 19.25 -14.56
C ALA A 192 18.11 19.87 -15.85
N LYS A 193 17.84 19.27 -17.01
CA LYS A 193 18.47 19.66 -18.28
C LYS A 193 17.46 20.35 -19.18
N ASP A 194 17.82 21.54 -19.66
CA ASP A 194 17.00 22.24 -20.65
C ASP A 194 17.16 21.56 -22.01
N ILE A 195 16.09 20.94 -22.51
CA ILE A 195 16.11 20.19 -23.78
C ILE A 195 15.27 20.86 -24.87
N ARG A 196 14.87 22.13 -24.68
CA ARG A 196 13.94 22.83 -25.58
C ARG A 196 14.39 22.84 -27.04
N LYS A 197 15.68 23.00 -27.28
CA LYS A 197 16.28 23.03 -28.63
C LYS A 197 16.54 21.64 -29.22
N HIS A 198 16.37 20.58 -28.42
CA HIS A 198 16.72 19.21 -28.76
C HIS A 198 15.53 18.24 -28.61
N SER A 199 14.34 18.75 -28.29
CA SER A 199 13.11 17.98 -28.15
C SER A 199 12.31 17.95 -29.45
N TYR A 200 11.58 16.87 -29.66
CA TYR A 200 10.59 16.71 -30.72
C TYR A 200 9.39 17.66 -30.56
N TYR A 201 9.20 18.24 -29.37
CA TYR A 201 8.14 19.19 -29.07
C TYR A 201 8.71 20.59 -28.79
N PRO A 202 9.14 21.34 -29.82
CA PRO A 202 9.85 22.62 -29.63
C PRO A 202 9.01 23.71 -28.95
N ALA A 203 7.68 23.53 -28.86
CA ALA A 203 6.77 24.47 -28.22
C ALA A 203 6.53 24.21 -26.71
N GLU A 204 7.11 23.16 -26.12
CA GLU A 204 6.73 22.70 -24.77
C GLU A 204 7.58 23.25 -23.60
N ASP A 205 8.49 24.19 -23.84
CA ASP A 205 9.44 24.69 -22.83
C ASP A 205 10.02 23.53 -21.96
N GLU A 206 10.38 22.43 -22.64
CA GLU A 206 10.63 21.14 -22.00
C GLU A 206 11.97 21.09 -21.26
N VAL A 207 11.90 20.69 -19.99
CA VAL A 207 13.05 20.45 -19.13
C VAL A 207 13.03 18.99 -18.70
N LEU A 208 14.15 18.30 -18.87
CA LEU A 208 14.28 16.90 -18.52
C LEU A 208 14.87 16.74 -17.12
N LEU A 209 14.10 16.12 -16.23
CA LEU A 209 14.60 15.63 -14.95
C LEU A 209 15.40 14.34 -15.18
N MET A 210 16.61 14.29 -14.60
CA MET A 210 17.51 13.13 -14.71
C MET A 210 16.94 11.91 -13.98
N ALA A 211 17.14 10.73 -14.54
CA ALA A 211 16.86 9.47 -13.87
C ALA A 211 17.70 9.30 -12.59
N ALA A 212 17.17 8.49 -11.67
CA ALA A 212 17.73 8.22 -10.34
C ALA A 212 17.98 9.47 -9.47
N THR A 213 17.22 10.57 -9.69
CA THR A 213 17.36 11.80 -8.90
C THR A 213 16.73 11.64 -7.53
N GLN A 214 17.44 12.05 -6.47
CA GLN A 214 16.93 12.05 -5.11
C GLN A 214 16.19 13.35 -4.79
N PHE A 215 15.01 13.24 -4.18
CA PHE A 215 14.26 14.36 -3.64
C PHE A 215 13.92 14.13 -2.18
N LYS A 216 14.03 15.17 -1.36
CA LYS A 216 13.37 15.21 -0.06
C LYS A 216 11.97 15.79 -0.26
N VAL A 217 10.94 15.07 0.16
CA VAL A 217 9.57 15.60 0.16
C VAL A 217 9.47 16.64 1.28
N ILE A 218 9.32 17.91 0.91
CA ILE A 218 9.29 19.02 1.86
C ILE A 218 7.89 19.35 2.38
N GLY A 219 6.84 18.92 1.68
CA GLY A 219 5.46 19.16 2.08
C GLY A 219 4.49 18.62 1.04
N CYS A 220 3.26 18.36 1.47
CA CYS A 220 2.16 17.96 0.59
C CYS A 220 0.92 18.79 0.91
N LEU A 221 0.40 19.50 -0.10
CA LEU A 221 -0.81 20.30 0.04
C LEU A 221 -2.02 19.54 -0.52
N ASN A 222 -2.91 19.12 0.37
CA ASN A 222 -4.20 18.53 -0.01
C ASN A 222 -5.28 19.60 -0.18
N GLN A 223 -5.26 20.26 -1.33
CA GLN A 223 -6.28 21.24 -1.72
C GLN A 223 -7.62 20.54 -2.00
N GLY A 224 -8.70 20.96 -1.33
CA GLY A 224 -10.07 20.49 -1.56
C GLY A 224 -10.66 19.55 -0.49
N LYS A 225 -9.89 19.15 0.53
CA LYS A 225 -10.38 18.30 1.63
C LYS A 225 -11.35 19.06 2.54
N THR A 226 -12.42 18.41 2.99
CA THR A 226 -13.30 18.96 4.03
C THR A 226 -12.81 18.55 5.42
N ILE A 227 -12.76 19.50 6.35
CA ILE A 227 -12.46 19.31 7.77
C ILE A 227 -13.66 19.76 8.63
N VAL A 228 -13.81 19.17 9.81
CA VAL A 228 -14.78 19.62 10.82
C VAL A 228 -14.02 20.34 11.91
N TRP A 229 -14.41 21.58 12.19
CA TRP A 229 -13.88 22.39 13.28
C TRP A 229 -14.67 22.09 14.56
N TRP A 230 -14.10 21.30 15.47
CA TRP A 230 -14.85 20.77 16.62
C TRP A 230 -14.99 21.74 17.81
N GLY A 231 -14.16 22.78 17.88
CA GLY A 231 -14.15 23.73 18.99
C GLY A 231 -14.98 24.97 18.74
N PHE A 232 -15.41 25.64 19.83
CA PHE A 232 -15.71 27.06 19.74
C PHE A 232 -14.40 27.81 19.70
N SER A 233 -14.26 28.76 18.79
CA SER A 233 -13.02 29.53 18.66
C SER A 233 -13.34 31.01 18.53
N SER A 234 -12.72 31.80 19.41
CA SER A 234 -12.63 33.23 19.22
C SER A 234 -11.74 33.50 18.01
N CYS A 235 -12.22 34.34 17.10
CA CYS A 235 -11.56 34.75 15.88
C CYS A 235 -11.64 36.26 15.74
N THR A 236 -10.76 36.86 14.94
CA THR A 236 -10.76 38.30 14.69
C THR A 236 -10.93 38.60 13.21
N THR A 237 -11.68 39.65 12.86
CA THR A 237 -11.68 40.20 11.49
C THR A 237 -10.60 41.27 11.29
N ALA A 238 -9.91 41.69 12.35
CA ALA A 238 -8.87 42.70 12.31
C ALA A 238 -7.48 42.06 12.22
N VAL A 239 -6.92 42.02 11.00
CA VAL A 239 -5.58 41.45 10.73
C VAL A 239 -4.48 42.09 11.61
N GLY A 240 -4.63 43.36 12.01
CA GLY A 240 -3.69 44.04 12.89
C GLY A 240 -3.52 43.39 14.27
N VAL A 241 -4.58 42.77 14.80
CA VAL A 241 -4.61 42.11 16.11
C VAL A 241 -3.69 40.89 16.15
N LEU A 242 -3.59 40.17 15.02
CA LEU A 242 -2.74 38.98 14.90
C LEU A 242 -1.25 39.28 15.12
N LYS A 243 -0.80 40.52 14.93
CA LYS A 243 0.60 40.91 15.16
C LYS A 243 1.01 40.86 16.63
N SER A 244 0.05 40.84 17.56
CA SER A 244 0.36 40.75 18.99
C SER A 244 0.86 39.35 19.34
N GLU A 245 1.80 39.26 20.29
CA GLU A 245 2.34 37.99 20.78
C GLU A 245 1.30 37.13 21.52
N GLN A 246 0.15 37.70 21.93
CA GLN A 246 -0.97 36.94 22.48
C GLN A 246 -1.75 36.17 21.41
N PHE A 247 -1.67 36.60 20.15
CA PHE A 247 -2.28 35.93 19.01
C PHE A 247 -1.24 35.16 18.20
N LEU A 248 -0.82 35.69 17.05
CA LEU A 248 0.11 35.01 16.15
C LEU A 248 1.56 35.42 16.40
N GLY A 249 1.78 36.66 16.87
CA GLY A 249 3.10 37.23 17.07
C GLY A 249 3.88 37.46 15.77
N THR A 250 5.10 37.99 15.91
CA THR A 250 5.96 38.33 14.76
C THR A 250 7.15 37.40 14.55
N THR A 251 7.41 36.49 15.48
CA THR A 251 8.60 35.62 15.49
C THR A 251 8.26 34.13 15.63
N GLY A 252 9.23 33.25 15.36
CA GLY A 252 9.03 31.80 15.43
C GLY A 252 8.21 31.21 14.28
N THR A 253 8.03 29.89 14.31
CA THR A 253 7.19 29.14 13.37
C THR A 253 5.72 29.31 13.75
N ARG A 254 4.90 29.81 12.82
CA ARG A 254 3.53 30.24 13.09
C ARG A 254 2.58 29.69 12.03
N THR A 255 1.33 29.44 12.43
CA THR A 255 0.27 29.01 11.52
C THR A 255 -0.93 29.94 11.64
N MET A 256 -1.30 30.59 10.54
CA MET A 256 -2.48 31.44 10.43
C MET A 256 -3.57 30.72 9.65
N PHE A 257 -4.80 30.73 10.16
CA PHE A 257 -5.97 30.24 9.43
C PHE A 257 -6.75 31.44 8.86
N THR A 258 -6.93 31.50 7.55
CA THR A 258 -7.86 32.45 6.94
C THR A 258 -9.18 31.74 6.69
N LEU A 259 -10.23 32.17 7.37
CA LEU A 259 -11.52 31.50 7.37
C LEU A 259 -12.54 32.34 6.59
N GLN A 260 -13.10 31.78 5.53
CA GLN A 260 -14.28 32.33 4.87
C GLN A 260 -15.52 31.69 5.49
N CYS A 261 -16.07 32.36 6.50
CA CYS A 261 -17.21 31.86 7.29
C CYS A 261 -18.55 32.41 6.80
N GLN A 262 -19.60 31.59 6.88
CA GLN A 262 -21.00 31.94 6.65
C GLN A 262 -21.84 31.86 7.94
N SER A 263 -21.43 31.09 8.95
CA SER A 263 -22.20 30.86 10.18
C SER A 263 -21.57 31.42 11.45
N ALA A 264 -20.42 32.07 11.36
CA ALA A 264 -19.79 32.71 12.51
C ALA A 264 -20.69 33.78 13.15
N ARG A 265 -20.57 33.98 14.47
CA ARG A 265 -21.40 34.91 15.23
C ARG A 265 -20.60 36.16 15.58
N ASP A 266 -21.11 37.29 15.15
CA ASP A 266 -20.57 38.58 15.56
C ASP A 266 -20.85 38.80 17.06
N ILE A 267 -19.79 38.87 17.85
CA ILE A 267 -19.86 39.09 19.30
C ILE A 267 -19.18 40.40 19.70
N ARG A 268 -18.84 41.28 18.75
CA ARG A 268 -18.06 42.51 19.01
C ARG A 268 -18.66 43.39 20.11
N LYS A 269 -19.99 43.49 20.18
CA LYS A 269 -20.71 44.28 21.20
C LYS A 269 -20.78 43.61 22.58
N HIS A 270 -20.39 42.34 22.65
CA HIS A 270 -20.45 41.51 23.85
C HIS A 270 -19.06 41.03 24.31
N SER A 271 -18.03 41.31 23.51
CA SER A 271 -16.65 40.98 23.82
C SER A 271 -16.12 41.86 24.95
N TYR A 272 -15.32 41.26 25.83
CA TYR A 272 -14.53 42.00 26.80
C TYR A 272 -13.43 42.84 26.14
N TYR A 273 -12.91 42.38 24.99
CA TYR A 273 -11.82 43.00 24.25
C TYR A 273 -12.34 43.78 23.03
N THR A 274 -12.79 45.01 23.28
CA THR A 274 -13.46 45.85 22.27
C THR A 274 -12.60 46.23 21.06
N ALA A 275 -11.27 46.09 21.16
CA ALA A 275 -10.32 46.37 20.09
C ALA A 275 -9.98 45.16 19.20
N GLU A 276 -10.46 43.96 19.54
CA GLU A 276 -10.08 42.72 18.86
C GLU A 276 -11.00 42.32 17.71
N ASP A 277 -12.09 43.07 17.46
CA ASP A 277 -13.07 42.74 16.42
C ASP A 277 -13.51 41.26 16.46
N GLU A 278 -13.89 40.83 17.67
CA GLU A 278 -14.10 39.42 17.98
C GLU A 278 -15.36 38.83 17.32
N VAL A 279 -15.17 37.67 16.68
CA VAL A 279 -16.21 36.85 16.06
C VAL A 279 -16.06 35.43 16.58
N LEU A 280 -17.18 34.81 16.96
CA LEU A 280 -17.20 33.45 17.47
C LEU A 280 -17.46 32.44 16.35
N LEU A 281 -16.49 31.56 16.10
CA LEU A 281 -16.67 30.38 15.26
C LEU A 281 -17.36 29.28 16.07
N MET A 282 -18.41 28.70 15.48
CA MET A 282 -19.20 27.64 16.10
C MET A 282 -18.50 26.28 16.01
N ALA A 283 -18.66 25.46 17.05
CA ALA A 283 -18.27 24.06 16.99
C ALA A 283 -19.11 23.30 15.93
N GLY A 284 -18.48 22.34 15.26
CA GLY A 284 -19.09 21.55 14.18
C GLY A 284 -19.12 22.23 12.81
N THR A 285 -18.53 23.42 12.66
CA THR A 285 -18.43 24.08 11.35
C THR A 285 -17.55 23.27 10.40
N GLN A 286 -18.05 23.01 9.19
CA GLN A 286 -17.30 22.31 8.16
C GLN A 286 -16.58 23.29 7.25
N PHE A 287 -15.31 23.03 6.94
CA PHE A 287 -14.51 23.84 6.04
C PHE A 287 -13.88 23.00 4.95
N LYS A 288 -13.88 23.49 3.72
CA LYS A 288 -13.04 23.00 2.64
C LYS A 288 -11.68 23.72 2.67
N VAL A 289 -10.59 22.97 2.57
CA VAL A 289 -9.25 23.54 2.45
C VAL A 289 -9.09 24.11 1.03
N MET A 290 -9.01 25.42 0.93
CA MET A 290 -8.90 26.14 -0.34
C MET A 290 -7.45 26.26 -0.81
N GLY A 291 -6.49 26.20 0.11
CA GLY A 291 -5.07 26.21 -0.18
C GLY A 291 -4.27 26.41 1.11
N CYS A 292 -2.97 26.12 1.05
CA CYS A 292 -2.05 26.56 2.08
C CYS A 292 -0.88 27.28 1.41
N LEU A 293 -0.46 28.39 1.99
CA LEU A 293 0.71 29.14 1.57
C LEU A 293 1.78 28.97 2.63
N ASP A 294 2.94 28.46 2.22
CA ASP A 294 4.12 28.40 3.07
C ASP A 294 5.06 29.56 2.73
N GLN A 295 5.32 30.44 3.71
CA GLN A 295 6.27 31.54 3.62
C GLN A 295 7.43 31.35 4.61
N GLY A 296 7.87 30.11 4.82
CA GLY A 296 9.00 29.76 5.67
C GLY A 296 8.57 29.62 7.12
N ASN A 297 8.68 30.68 7.92
CA ASN A 297 8.27 30.65 9.34
C ASN A 297 6.79 31.02 9.55
N LEU A 298 6.04 31.25 8.48
CA LEU A 298 4.60 31.49 8.51
C LEU A 298 3.91 30.55 7.52
N HIS A 299 3.05 29.69 8.05
CA HIS A 299 2.16 28.85 7.27
C HIS A 299 0.76 29.44 7.30
N ILE A 300 0.13 29.62 6.14
CA ILE A 300 -1.22 30.16 6.03
C ILE A 300 -2.11 29.06 5.49
N VAL A 301 -3.19 28.72 6.19
CA VAL A 301 -4.18 27.72 5.78
C VAL A 301 -5.48 28.45 5.44
N GLN A 302 -5.92 28.35 4.19
CA GLN A 302 -7.12 28.99 3.70
C GLN A 302 -8.29 28.01 3.71
N LEU A 303 -9.37 28.37 4.39
CA LEU A 303 -10.53 27.53 4.64
C LEU A 303 -11.81 28.23 4.20
N GLU A 304 -12.69 27.53 3.48
CA GLU A 304 -14.01 28.02 3.08
C GLU A 304 -15.12 27.18 3.71
N GLU A 305 -16.05 27.81 4.42
CA GLU A 305 -17.13 27.11 5.11
C GLU A 305 -18.09 26.42 4.12
N THR A 306 -18.41 25.14 4.37
CA THR A 306 -19.29 24.32 3.53
C THR A 306 -20.63 24.01 4.21
N ARG A 307 -21.70 23.82 3.41
CA ARG A 307 -23.05 23.46 3.89
C ARG A 307 -23.52 22.10 3.35
N PRO A 308 -24.44 21.40 4.06
CA PRO A 308 -24.98 21.75 5.38
C PRO A 308 -23.95 21.55 6.52
N PRO A 309 -24.07 22.26 7.65
CA PRO A 309 -23.16 22.10 8.78
C PRO A 309 -23.25 20.70 9.38
N PHE A 310 -22.22 20.26 10.10
CA PHE A 310 -22.21 18.95 10.75
C PHE A 310 -23.36 18.85 11.79
N PRO A 311 -24.10 17.72 11.89
CA PRO A 311 -25.41 17.69 12.55
C PRO A 311 -25.40 17.82 14.09
N LEU A 312 -24.25 18.04 14.73
CA LEU A 312 -24.07 17.86 16.18
C LEU A 312 -24.76 18.93 17.04
N LEU A 313 -24.95 20.15 16.53
CA LEU A 313 -25.46 21.30 17.28
C LEU A 313 -26.60 22.01 16.52
N GLN A 314 -27.70 21.30 16.28
CA GLN A 314 -28.89 21.96 15.75
C GLN A 314 -29.51 22.89 16.80
N PRO A 315 -29.91 24.12 16.45
CA PRO A 315 -30.54 25.03 17.38
C PRO A 315 -31.85 24.43 17.89
N VAL A 316 -32.01 24.37 19.21
CA VAL A 316 -33.30 24.07 19.85
C VAL A 316 -34.23 25.26 19.58
N PRO A 317 -35.46 25.04 19.07
CA PRO A 317 -36.43 26.12 18.90
C PRO A 317 -36.66 26.82 20.23
N ILE A 318 -36.41 28.13 20.27
CA ILE A 318 -36.67 28.94 21.46
C ILE A 318 -38.18 29.06 21.62
N VAL A 319 -38.74 28.39 22.63
CA VAL A 319 -40.10 28.65 23.11
C VAL A 319 -40.05 29.90 23.97
N ILE A 320 -40.42 31.05 23.40
CA ILE A 320 -40.57 32.29 24.17
C ILE A 320 -41.84 32.13 25.04
N PRO A 321 -41.76 32.10 26.38
CA PRO A 321 -42.95 32.09 27.22
C PRO A 321 -43.71 33.40 26.98
N LYS A 322 -45.00 33.31 26.62
CA LYS A 322 -45.86 34.50 26.56
C LYS A 322 -45.90 35.17 27.93
N PRO A 323 -45.91 36.51 28.01
CA PRO A 323 -46.06 37.22 29.28
C PRO A 323 -47.38 36.78 29.95
N ILE A 324 -47.30 36.44 31.23
CA ILE A 324 -48.46 36.10 32.04
C ILE A 324 -49.27 37.40 32.23
N SER A 325 -50.38 37.53 31.51
CA SER A 325 -51.36 38.60 31.77
C SER A 325 -52.23 38.18 32.96
N SER A 326 -52.11 38.90 34.06
CA SER A 326 -53.01 38.82 35.20
C SER A 326 -54.38 39.43 34.87
N THR A 327 -55.48 38.70 35.14
CA THR A 327 -56.81 39.14 35.66
C THR A 327 -57.91 38.10 35.27
N PRO A 328 -59.09 38.05 35.95
CA PRO A 328 -59.32 37.20 37.11
C PRO A 328 -60.44 36.15 36.90
N SER A 329 -60.58 35.30 37.91
CA SER A 329 -61.54 34.19 38.06
C SER A 329 -62.95 34.38 37.47
N LYS A 330 -63.49 33.31 36.88
CA LYS A 330 -64.85 32.84 37.16
C LYS A 330 -64.94 31.31 36.99
N ALA A 331 -65.49 30.69 38.02
CA ALA A 331 -65.70 29.26 38.18
C ALA A 331 -66.88 28.73 37.36
N SER A 332 -66.84 27.43 37.04
CA SER A 332 -67.99 26.50 36.95
C SER A 332 -67.50 25.19 36.32
N THR A 333 -67.27 24.12 37.11
CA THR A 333 -68.11 22.89 37.19
C THR A 333 -68.33 22.22 35.82
N THR A 334 -67.89 20.98 35.54
CA THR A 334 -68.30 19.72 36.18
C THR A 334 -67.39 18.52 35.83
N THR A 335 -67.07 17.71 36.87
CA THR A 335 -67.27 16.24 37.00
C THR A 335 -67.08 15.37 35.72
N ALA A 336 -65.97 14.62 35.60
CA ALA A 336 -65.72 13.26 36.13
C ALA A 336 -66.08 12.08 35.18
N VAL A 337 -65.13 11.14 35.08
CA VAL A 337 -65.35 9.65 35.13
C VAL A 337 -65.87 9.00 33.82
N VAL A 338 -65.48 7.81 33.35
CA VAL A 338 -64.51 6.76 33.68
C VAL A 338 -64.42 5.83 32.44
N LYS A 339 -63.33 5.06 32.35
CA LYS A 339 -63.10 3.72 31.76
C LYS A 339 -64.28 3.09 30.97
N THR A 340 -64.10 2.26 29.95
CA THR A 340 -63.32 1.01 29.89
C THR A 340 -63.60 0.30 28.55
N LYS A 341 -62.62 -0.50 28.06
CA LYS A 341 -62.69 -1.84 27.39
C LYS A 341 -63.78 -2.12 26.32
N ALA A 342 -63.65 -3.01 25.34
CA ALA A 342 -62.61 -3.79 24.66
C ALA A 342 -63.38 -4.79 23.74
N LYS A 343 -62.80 -5.16 22.59
CA LYS A 343 -63.11 -6.35 21.74
C LYS A 343 -64.50 -6.33 21.05
N LYS A 344 -64.74 -6.91 19.86
CA LYS A 344 -64.05 -7.90 19.02
C LYS A 344 -64.69 -7.88 17.61
N GLN A 345 -63.88 -8.21 16.59
CA GLN A 345 -64.20 -8.95 15.36
C GLN A 345 -65.53 -8.73 14.62
N THR A 346 -65.43 -8.35 13.34
CA THR A 346 -65.92 -9.16 12.19
C THR A 346 -65.48 -8.53 10.85
N GLN A 347 -64.97 -9.37 9.95
CA GLN A 347 -64.91 -9.17 8.50
C GLN A 347 -66.14 -9.89 7.89
N PRO A 348 -66.62 -9.64 6.65
CA PRO A 348 -65.78 -9.73 5.44
C PRO A 348 -66.16 -8.90 4.19
N SER A 349 -65.26 -8.98 3.21
CA SER A 349 -65.49 -9.13 1.75
C SER A 349 -65.19 -7.96 0.78
N LYS A 350 -64.22 -8.28 -0.10
CA LYS A 350 -64.06 -8.01 -1.55
C LYS A 350 -63.97 -6.56 -2.06
N PHE A 351 -62.87 -6.23 -2.77
CA PHE A 351 -62.90 -5.99 -4.22
C PHE A 351 -61.49 -5.98 -4.88
N GLN A 352 -61.50 -6.50 -6.11
CA GLN A 352 -60.54 -6.73 -7.22
C GLN A 352 -59.11 -6.13 -7.32
N LYS A 353 -58.24 -7.07 -7.73
CA LYS A 353 -57.17 -7.07 -8.75
C LYS A 353 -56.98 -5.82 -9.64
N ASN A 354 -55.71 -5.46 -9.85
CA ASN A 354 -55.15 -5.33 -11.19
C ASN A 354 -53.65 -5.66 -11.24
N THR A 355 -53.32 -6.60 -12.11
CA THR A 355 -51.98 -7.05 -12.53
C THR A 355 -51.56 -6.30 -13.78
N THR A 356 -50.27 -5.99 -13.93
CA THR A 356 -49.66 -5.80 -15.26
C THR A 356 -48.21 -6.25 -15.22
N ALA A 357 -47.90 -7.25 -16.04
CA ALA A 357 -46.56 -7.73 -16.37
C ALA A 357 -46.44 -7.76 -17.89
N VAL A 358 -45.38 -7.18 -18.44
CA VAL A 358 -44.88 -7.31 -19.82
C VAL A 358 -43.44 -6.75 -19.80
N ALA A 359 -42.38 -7.24 -20.42
CA ALA A 359 -41.93 -8.51 -20.98
C ALA A 359 -40.43 -8.30 -21.25
N ALA A 360 -39.59 -9.29 -20.98
CA ALA A 360 -38.17 -9.27 -21.36
C ALA A 360 -38.01 -9.81 -22.79
N THR A 361 -37.32 -9.06 -23.64
CA THR A 361 -36.83 -9.52 -24.94
C THR A 361 -35.34 -9.82 -24.83
N ALA A 362 -35.01 -11.10 -24.98
CA ALA A 362 -33.65 -11.58 -25.22
C ALA A 362 -33.30 -11.36 -26.69
N SER A 363 -32.10 -10.86 -26.97
CA SER A 363 -31.46 -10.98 -28.28
C SER A 363 -30.10 -11.67 -28.09
N ALA A 364 -29.99 -12.83 -28.72
CA ALA A 364 -28.79 -13.63 -28.78
C ALA A 364 -27.81 -12.98 -29.77
N ILE A 365 -26.55 -12.80 -29.36
CA ILE A 365 -25.43 -12.65 -30.28
C ILE A 365 -24.52 -13.85 -30.08
N ASN A 366 -24.49 -14.67 -31.12
CA ASN A 366 -23.70 -15.88 -31.29
C ASN A 366 -22.31 -15.45 -31.79
N VAL A 367 -21.24 -15.63 -31.00
CA VAL A 367 -19.86 -15.55 -31.48
C VAL A 367 -19.03 -16.68 -30.88
N GLY A 368 -18.75 -17.67 -31.73
CA GLY A 368 -17.41 -18.21 -31.93
C GLY A 368 -16.68 -18.80 -30.72
N THR A 369 -16.84 -20.11 -30.55
CA THR A 369 -15.88 -20.98 -29.88
C THR A 369 -14.54 -21.01 -30.63
N SER A 370 -13.57 -20.15 -30.26
CA SER A 370 -12.12 -20.46 -30.31
C SER A 370 -11.28 -19.32 -29.73
N SER A 371 -10.56 -19.59 -28.63
CA SER A 371 -9.23 -19.04 -28.25
C SER A 371 -8.99 -18.94 -26.73
N ILE A 372 -9.91 -19.40 -25.88
CA ILE A 372 -9.75 -19.35 -24.41
C ILE A 372 -8.66 -20.32 -23.87
N MET A 373 -7.98 -21.09 -24.72
CA MET A 373 -6.86 -21.97 -24.32
C MET A 373 -5.49 -21.54 -24.89
N LYS A 374 -5.09 -20.26 -24.79
CA LYS A 374 -3.69 -19.88 -25.09
C LYS A 374 -3.10 -18.62 -24.43
N GLN A 375 -3.59 -18.19 -23.27
CA GLN A 375 -2.90 -17.19 -22.44
C GLN A 375 -2.96 -17.54 -20.95
N MET A 376 -2.24 -18.60 -20.57
CA MET A 376 -1.84 -18.82 -19.17
C MET A 376 -0.37 -19.19 -19.14
N SER A 377 0.51 -18.21 -19.29
CA SER A 377 1.95 -18.40 -19.05
C SER A 377 2.52 -17.18 -18.32
N ALA A 378 3.02 -17.45 -17.11
CA ALA A 378 3.93 -16.66 -16.27
C ALA A 378 3.54 -15.19 -15.99
N MET A 379 2.61 -14.99 -15.04
CA MET A 379 2.67 -13.82 -14.15
C MET A 379 3.64 -14.15 -13.01
N GLU A 380 4.76 -13.43 -12.94
CA GLU A 380 5.66 -13.43 -11.79
C GLU A 380 5.03 -12.63 -10.65
N ILE A 381 5.01 -13.22 -9.46
CA ILE A 381 4.58 -12.61 -8.20
C ILE A 381 5.67 -11.60 -7.80
N LYS A 382 5.38 -10.30 -7.61
CA LYS A 382 6.35 -9.33 -7.03
C LYS A 382 6.09 -9.15 -5.52
N ALA A 383 7.05 -8.59 -4.78
CA ALA A 383 6.95 -8.42 -3.32
C ALA A 383 5.96 -7.31 -2.89
N SER A 384 5.20 -7.56 -1.82
CA SER A 384 4.35 -6.57 -1.12
C SER A 384 5.21 -5.74 -0.14
N PRO A 385 4.90 -4.45 0.13
CA PRO A 385 5.60 -3.66 1.15
C PRO A 385 5.55 -4.29 2.56
N ASN A 386 4.50 -5.05 2.85
CA ASN A 386 4.28 -5.70 4.14
C ASN A 386 4.64 -7.19 4.13
N GLN A 387 5.11 -7.72 2.99
CA GLN A 387 5.55 -9.10 2.85
C GLN A 387 6.73 -9.14 1.88
N MET A 388 7.94 -9.17 2.45
CA MET A 388 9.16 -9.28 1.67
C MET A 388 9.21 -10.64 0.98
N ILE A 389 9.16 -10.63 -0.36
CA ILE A 389 9.33 -11.84 -1.16
C ILE A 389 10.72 -11.82 -1.79
N PRO A 390 11.69 -12.61 -1.29
CA PRO A 390 13.00 -12.65 -1.91
C PRO A 390 12.93 -13.36 -3.26
N ASN A 391 13.80 -12.95 -4.17
CA ASN A 391 14.02 -13.67 -5.41
C ASN A 391 14.88 -14.90 -5.10
N ILE A 392 14.23 -16.04 -4.86
CA ILE A 392 14.92 -17.31 -4.59
C ILE A 392 15.18 -18.00 -5.93
N PRO A 393 16.45 -18.25 -6.32
CA PRO A 393 16.75 -18.99 -7.53
C PRO A 393 16.09 -20.37 -7.52
N VAL A 394 15.60 -20.83 -8.69
CA VAL A 394 14.94 -22.15 -8.83
C VAL A 394 15.81 -23.29 -8.27
N ASN A 395 17.13 -23.16 -8.42
CA ASN A 395 18.12 -24.16 -8.05
C ASN A 395 18.70 -23.92 -6.66
N ALA A 396 18.19 -22.93 -5.91
CA ALA A 396 18.72 -22.53 -4.62
C ALA A 396 18.87 -23.71 -3.68
N ARG A 397 19.95 -23.69 -2.91
CA ARG A 397 20.23 -24.64 -1.85
C ARG A 397 20.51 -23.85 -0.58
N TRP A 398 20.24 -24.48 0.55
CA TRP A 398 20.55 -23.92 1.85
C TRP A 398 21.55 -24.82 2.53
N LYS A 399 22.47 -24.21 3.28
CA LYS A 399 23.34 -24.95 4.19
C LYS A 399 22.48 -25.82 5.09
N GLN A 400 22.86 -27.08 5.27
CA GLN A 400 22.03 -28.04 6.01
C GLN A 400 22.10 -27.85 7.53
N ASN A 401 23.17 -27.24 8.04
CA ASN A 401 23.30 -26.89 9.44
C ASN A 401 22.82 -25.46 9.66
N GLY A 402 21.77 -25.31 10.46
CA GLY A 402 21.22 -24.04 10.89
C GLY A 402 22.02 -23.41 12.03
N VAL A 403 21.92 -22.09 12.14
CA VAL A 403 22.45 -21.32 13.26
C VAL A 403 21.27 -20.88 14.12
N THR A 404 21.30 -21.19 15.41
CA THR A 404 20.32 -20.66 16.36
C THR A 404 20.53 -19.15 16.52
N ILE A 405 19.49 -18.37 16.23
CA ILE A 405 19.54 -16.90 16.27
C ILE A 405 18.65 -16.30 17.37
N ALA A 406 17.74 -17.09 17.94
CA ALA A 406 16.90 -16.71 19.06
C ALA A 406 16.48 -17.96 19.85
N GLY A 407 16.37 -17.84 21.18
CA GLY A 407 16.06 -18.96 22.07
C GLY A 407 17.18 -20.00 22.17
N GLY A 408 16.83 -21.28 22.33
CA GLY A 408 17.79 -22.38 22.43
C GLY A 408 18.38 -22.62 23.83
N HIS A 409 18.05 -21.79 24.82
CA HIS A 409 18.51 -21.92 26.22
C HIS A 409 17.46 -22.57 27.13
N LYS A 410 16.87 -23.69 26.67
CA LYS A 410 15.68 -24.34 27.25
C LYS A 410 14.44 -23.44 27.19
N SER A 411 13.26 -24.05 27.23
CA SER A 411 12.00 -23.32 27.28
C SER A 411 11.90 -22.49 28.56
N GLY A 412 11.49 -21.23 28.46
CA GLY A 412 11.38 -20.36 29.63
C GLY A 412 10.93 -18.93 29.32
N ARG A 413 10.88 -18.10 30.37
CA ARG A 413 10.35 -16.72 30.34
C ARG A 413 11.43 -15.63 30.21
N GLY A 414 12.71 -16.00 30.34
CA GLY A 414 13.82 -15.06 30.21
C GLY A 414 13.83 -14.34 28.86
N THR A 415 14.50 -13.19 28.79
CA THR A 415 14.67 -12.43 27.55
C THR A 415 15.54 -13.16 26.53
N ASN A 416 16.36 -14.12 26.95
CA ASN A 416 17.12 -15.04 26.10
C ASN A 416 16.41 -16.38 25.84
N GLN A 417 15.16 -16.54 26.30
CA GLN A 417 14.39 -17.79 26.20
C GLN A 417 13.10 -17.56 25.41
N LEU A 418 12.63 -18.63 24.79
CA LEU A 418 11.32 -18.73 24.16
C LEU A 418 10.52 -19.82 24.87
N TYR A 419 9.20 -19.77 24.81
CA TYR A 419 8.34 -20.85 25.24
C TYR A 419 7.21 -21.06 24.24
N LEU A 420 7.29 -22.18 23.50
CA LEU A 420 6.37 -22.54 22.42
C LEU A 420 6.17 -21.37 21.44
N PRO A 421 7.25 -20.85 20.82
CA PRO A 421 7.15 -19.75 19.86
C PRO A 421 6.36 -20.19 18.61
N HIS A 422 5.53 -19.32 18.03
CA HIS A 422 4.63 -19.67 16.92
C HIS A 422 4.92 -18.94 15.61
N GLY A 423 4.43 -17.71 15.46
CA GLY A 423 4.65 -16.88 14.28
C GLY A 423 5.96 -16.12 14.35
N LEU A 424 6.54 -15.86 13.18
CA LEU A 424 7.78 -15.12 12.98
C LEU A 424 7.59 -14.17 11.81
N PHE A 425 8.04 -12.93 11.99
CA PHE A 425 8.20 -11.96 10.92
C PHE A 425 9.65 -11.46 10.87
N VAL A 426 10.25 -11.47 9.69
CA VAL A 426 11.56 -10.86 9.44
C VAL A 426 11.32 -9.39 9.08
N ASP A 427 11.65 -8.48 10.00
CA ASP A 427 11.44 -7.03 9.85
C ASP A 427 12.43 -6.43 8.83
N ASP A 428 13.70 -6.82 8.97
CA ASP A 428 14.81 -6.58 8.07
C ASP A 428 15.87 -7.70 8.25
N ASP A 429 16.99 -7.65 7.55
CA ASP A 429 18.01 -8.72 7.62
C ASP A 429 18.62 -8.93 9.02
N GLN A 430 18.48 -7.94 9.90
CA GLN A 430 19.04 -8.00 11.24
C GLN A 430 17.97 -8.22 12.29
N THR A 431 16.70 -7.96 12.00
CA THR A 431 15.67 -7.90 13.03
C THR A 431 14.54 -8.89 12.75
N ILE A 432 14.27 -9.74 13.73
CA ILE A 432 13.12 -10.65 13.71
C ILE A 432 12.17 -10.34 14.86
N VAL A 433 10.88 -10.58 14.62
CA VAL A 433 9.82 -10.45 15.62
C VAL A 433 9.11 -11.79 15.74
N ILE A 434 8.98 -12.30 16.96
CA ILE A 434 8.47 -13.64 17.25
C ILE A 434 7.25 -13.53 18.18
N ALA A 435 6.20 -14.27 17.86
CA ALA A 435 5.10 -14.53 18.77
C ALA A 435 5.50 -15.63 19.76
N ASP A 436 5.92 -15.22 20.96
CA ASP A 436 6.32 -16.11 22.05
C ASP A 436 5.07 -16.53 22.84
N CYS A 437 4.32 -17.44 22.22
CA CYS A 437 2.91 -17.74 22.50
C CYS A 437 2.64 -18.05 23.98
N HIS A 438 3.37 -19.00 24.58
CA HIS A 438 3.14 -19.38 25.98
C HIS A 438 3.65 -18.35 27.00
N ASN A 439 4.48 -17.41 26.57
CA ASN A 439 4.89 -16.29 27.39
C ASN A 439 3.99 -15.07 27.21
N HIS A 440 2.93 -15.16 26.40
CA HIS A 440 1.93 -14.12 26.17
C HIS A 440 2.56 -12.78 25.78
N ARG A 441 3.55 -12.83 24.89
CA ARG A 441 4.32 -11.65 24.46
C ARG A 441 4.75 -11.76 23.01
N ILE A 442 5.04 -10.60 22.42
CA ILE A 442 5.82 -10.48 21.20
C ILE A 442 7.20 -9.99 21.57
N ILE A 443 8.22 -10.66 21.04
CA ILE A 443 9.62 -10.40 21.35
C ILE A 443 10.41 -10.18 20.07
N GLN A 444 11.20 -9.12 20.05
CA GLN A 444 12.07 -8.74 18.94
C GLN A 444 13.50 -9.15 19.25
N TRP A 445 14.18 -9.77 18.30
CA TRP A 445 15.60 -10.11 18.37
C TRP A 445 16.36 -9.43 17.23
N LYS A 446 17.53 -8.89 17.56
CA LYS A 446 18.49 -8.47 16.53
C LYS A 446 19.58 -9.52 16.36
N MET A 447 20.11 -9.62 15.15
CA MET A 447 21.20 -10.52 14.82
C MET A 447 22.43 -10.21 15.65
N GLY A 448 22.95 -11.23 16.34
CA GLY A 448 24.09 -11.12 17.25
C GLY A 448 23.69 -10.84 18.70
N ASP A 449 22.44 -10.45 18.97
CA ASP A 449 21.97 -10.26 20.34
C ASP A 449 21.74 -11.60 21.04
N THR A 450 22.15 -11.68 22.31
CA THR A 450 21.88 -12.84 23.17
C THR A 450 20.52 -12.75 23.86
N ASN A 451 19.92 -11.57 23.90
CA ASN A 451 18.65 -11.29 24.58
C ASN A 451 17.70 -10.55 23.63
N GLY A 452 16.45 -10.98 23.61
CA GLY A 452 15.37 -10.29 22.91
C GLY A 452 14.77 -9.18 23.75
N GLN A 453 14.10 -8.26 23.08
CA GLN A 453 13.33 -7.17 23.70
C GLN A 453 11.84 -7.43 23.54
N VAL A 454 11.10 -7.37 24.64
CA VAL A 454 9.63 -7.47 24.59
C VAL A 454 9.09 -6.20 23.95
N VAL A 455 8.36 -6.34 22.86
CA VAL A 455 7.82 -5.21 22.07
C VAL A 455 6.29 -5.09 22.12
N ALA A 456 5.60 -6.15 22.57
CA ALA A 456 4.18 -6.12 22.91
C ALA A 456 3.83 -7.21 23.92
N GLY A 457 2.81 -6.98 24.75
CA GLY A 457 2.43 -7.90 25.82
C GLY A 457 3.51 -8.04 26.91
N GLY A 458 3.66 -9.24 27.48
CA GLY A 458 4.63 -9.50 28.56
C GLY A 458 4.18 -9.09 29.96
N ASN A 459 3.02 -8.42 30.09
CA ASN A 459 2.41 -8.04 31.37
C ASN A 459 1.51 -9.15 31.96
N GLY A 460 1.93 -10.41 31.78
CA GLY A 460 1.17 -11.60 32.13
C GLY A 460 0.04 -11.93 31.14
N GLN A 461 -0.52 -13.13 31.31
CA GLN A 461 -1.68 -13.59 30.56
C GLN A 461 -2.91 -12.75 30.93
N GLY A 462 -3.66 -12.26 29.93
CA GLY A 462 -4.93 -11.61 30.16
C GLY A 462 -5.47 -10.87 28.94
N ASN A 463 -6.56 -10.13 29.12
CA ASN A 463 -7.32 -9.50 28.04
C ASN A 463 -7.29 -7.97 28.05
N ARG A 464 -6.55 -7.34 28.97
CA ARG A 464 -6.34 -5.89 28.96
C ARG A 464 -5.60 -5.45 27.70
N LEU A 465 -5.59 -4.15 27.42
CA LEU A 465 -4.93 -3.61 26.23
C LEU A 465 -3.40 -3.67 26.31
N ASP A 466 -2.83 -3.78 27.51
CA ASP A 466 -1.41 -4.00 27.77
C ASP A 466 -1.02 -5.49 27.85
N GLN A 467 -1.98 -6.40 27.64
CA GLN A 467 -1.78 -7.85 27.77
C GLN A 467 -2.13 -8.59 26.48
N LEU A 468 -1.51 -9.76 26.31
CA LEU A 468 -1.86 -10.73 25.28
C LEU A 468 -2.25 -12.06 25.96
N ASN A 469 -2.89 -12.94 25.22
CA ASN A 469 -3.29 -14.26 25.66
C ASN A 469 -3.07 -15.27 24.52
N TYR A 470 -1.88 -15.88 24.56
CA TYR A 470 -1.43 -16.88 23.60
C TYR A 470 -1.38 -16.35 22.15
N PRO A 471 -0.56 -15.31 21.89
CA PRO A 471 -0.45 -14.77 20.55
C PRO A 471 0.15 -15.81 19.60
N THR A 472 -0.49 -16.05 18.46
CA THR A 472 -0.06 -17.10 17.52
C THR A 472 0.72 -16.57 16.34
N ASP A 473 0.48 -15.32 15.93
CA ASP A 473 1.12 -14.75 14.76
C ASP A 473 1.28 -13.24 14.89
N VAL A 474 2.27 -12.73 14.18
CA VAL A 474 2.61 -11.31 14.15
C VAL A 474 3.11 -10.93 12.77
N LEU A 475 2.65 -9.79 12.26
CA LEU A 475 3.24 -9.13 11.10
C LEU A 475 3.48 -7.65 11.38
N ILE A 476 4.25 -7.01 10.53
CA ILE A 476 4.55 -5.58 10.65
C ILE A 476 3.83 -4.83 9.53
N ASP A 477 2.98 -3.88 9.92
CA ASP A 477 2.44 -2.87 9.03
C ASP A 477 3.45 -1.72 8.91
N LYS A 478 4.24 -1.73 7.84
CA LYS A 478 5.30 -0.76 7.58
C LYS A 478 4.76 0.66 7.36
N GLU A 479 3.51 0.78 6.92
CA GLU A 479 2.86 2.06 6.64
C GLU A 479 2.51 2.81 7.94
N THR A 480 2.07 2.08 8.97
CA THR A 480 1.75 2.68 10.28
C THR A 480 2.88 2.55 11.29
N ASP A 481 3.91 1.77 10.97
CA ASP A 481 4.98 1.35 11.87
C ASP A 481 4.41 0.68 13.13
N SER A 482 3.61 -0.37 12.92
CA SER A 482 2.89 -1.08 13.97
C SER A 482 2.97 -2.59 13.79
N LEU A 483 2.96 -3.32 14.90
CA LEU A 483 2.75 -4.76 14.94
C LEU A 483 1.25 -5.04 14.77
N ILE A 484 0.90 -6.03 13.97
CA ILE A 484 -0.45 -6.61 13.90
C ILE A 484 -0.34 -8.02 14.46
N ILE A 485 -1.10 -8.32 15.51
CA ILE A 485 -0.90 -9.50 16.35
C ILE A 485 -2.19 -10.30 16.43
N CYS A 486 -2.11 -11.59 16.11
CA CYS A 486 -3.15 -12.56 16.43
C CYS A 486 -3.13 -12.84 17.92
N ASP A 487 -4.12 -12.36 18.67
CA ASP A 487 -4.28 -12.59 20.10
C ASP A 487 -5.35 -13.68 20.33
N ARG A 488 -4.97 -14.91 19.99
CA ARG A 488 -5.87 -16.06 19.74
C ARG A 488 -6.90 -16.28 20.84
N ASP A 489 -6.46 -16.42 22.10
CA ASP A 489 -7.38 -16.82 23.17
C ASP A 489 -8.18 -15.64 23.73
N ASN A 490 -7.76 -14.40 23.44
CA ASN A 490 -8.62 -13.23 23.57
C ASN A 490 -9.56 -13.03 22.37
N ARG A 491 -9.49 -13.91 21.36
CA ARG A 491 -10.31 -13.91 20.15
C ARG A 491 -10.31 -12.56 19.43
N ARG A 492 -9.14 -11.94 19.29
CA ARG A 492 -8.99 -10.62 18.67
C ARG A 492 -7.70 -10.48 17.88
N VAL A 493 -7.68 -9.53 16.96
CA VAL A 493 -6.44 -9.03 16.35
C VAL A 493 -6.18 -7.62 16.86
N VAL A 494 -4.96 -7.39 17.34
CA VAL A 494 -4.56 -6.09 17.90
C VAL A 494 -3.46 -5.43 17.08
N ARG A 495 -3.53 -4.10 16.98
CA ARG A 495 -2.46 -3.25 16.49
C ARG A 495 -1.66 -2.70 17.66
N TRP A 496 -0.34 -2.81 17.60
CA TRP A 496 0.55 -2.26 18.61
C TRP A 496 1.56 -1.32 17.94
N SER A 497 1.49 -0.02 18.23
CA SER A 497 2.41 0.96 17.65
C SER A 497 3.84 0.72 18.16
N ARG A 498 4.81 0.74 17.24
CA ARG A 498 6.25 0.64 17.57
C ARG A 498 6.88 1.97 17.95
N ARG A 499 6.11 3.07 17.88
CA ARG A 499 6.56 4.40 18.26
C ARG A 499 6.74 4.50 19.78
N SER A 500 7.77 5.23 20.20
CA SER A 500 8.13 5.42 21.61
C SER A 500 6.94 5.88 22.45
N GLY A 501 6.75 5.27 23.62
CA GLY A 501 5.71 5.62 24.60
C GLY A 501 4.39 4.84 24.47
N THR A 502 4.25 3.96 23.48
CA THR A 502 3.08 3.10 23.35
C THR A 502 3.23 1.86 24.25
N THR A 503 2.31 1.65 25.19
CA THR A 503 2.32 0.49 26.11
C THR A 503 1.07 -0.39 26.00
N GLN A 504 0.15 -0.04 25.11
CA GLN A 504 -1.13 -0.70 24.93
C GLN A 504 -1.42 -0.93 23.44
N GLY A 505 -2.05 -2.06 23.14
CA GLY A 505 -2.59 -2.37 21.82
C GLY A 505 -3.98 -1.77 21.60
N GLU A 506 -4.34 -1.64 20.34
CA GLU A 506 -5.67 -1.25 19.85
C GLU A 506 -6.33 -2.45 19.19
N ILE A 507 -7.58 -2.74 19.54
CA ILE A 507 -8.33 -3.85 18.94
C ILE A 507 -8.74 -3.45 17.52
N LEU A 508 -8.24 -4.18 16.52
CA LEU A 508 -8.65 -3.99 15.13
C LEU A 508 -9.89 -4.80 14.80
N ILE A 509 -9.90 -6.07 15.23
CA ILE A 509 -10.93 -7.05 14.94
C ILE A 509 -11.18 -7.85 16.21
N ASP A 510 -12.44 -8.05 16.55
CA ASP A 510 -12.87 -8.88 17.68
C ASP A 510 -13.64 -10.13 17.19
N ASN A 511 -13.94 -11.02 18.14
CA ASN A 511 -14.71 -12.25 17.92
C ASN A 511 -14.18 -13.14 16.78
N ILE A 512 -12.85 -13.30 16.73
CA ILE A 512 -12.17 -14.15 15.76
C ILE A 512 -11.11 -15.00 16.47
N ARG A 513 -11.18 -16.33 16.35
CA ARG A 513 -10.12 -17.23 16.85
C ARG A 513 -8.99 -17.29 15.83
N CYS A 514 -8.33 -16.14 15.71
CA CYS A 514 -7.29 -15.87 14.74
C CYS A 514 -6.07 -16.76 14.99
N TRP A 515 -5.49 -17.28 13.90
CA TRP A 515 -4.33 -18.15 13.96
C TRP A 515 -3.17 -17.61 13.14
N GLY A 516 -3.36 -17.38 11.85
CA GLY A 516 -2.38 -16.82 10.91
C GLY A 516 -2.82 -15.47 10.34
N LEU A 517 -1.85 -14.62 10.04
CA LEU A 517 -2.04 -13.29 9.44
C LEU A 517 -1.33 -13.18 8.08
N ALA A 518 -1.95 -12.46 7.16
CA ALA A 518 -1.29 -11.94 5.97
C ALA A 518 -1.85 -10.55 5.63
N MET A 519 -1.05 -9.70 4.98
CA MET A 519 -1.50 -8.38 4.55
C MET A 519 -1.03 -8.09 3.13
N ASP A 520 -1.97 -7.73 2.26
CA ASP A 520 -1.67 -7.39 0.88
C ASP A 520 -1.15 -5.95 0.74
N ASP A 521 -0.78 -5.58 -0.49
CA ASP A 521 -0.28 -4.24 -0.84
C ASP A 521 -1.36 -3.15 -0.76
N GLN A 522 -2.63 -3.54 -0.80
CA GLN A 522 -3.79 -2.68 -0.58
C GLN A 522 -4.15 -2.53 0.91
N ARG A 523 -3.36 -3.14 1.81
CA ARG A 523 -3.56 -3.18 3.26
C ARG A 523 -4.88 -3.84 3.69
N TYR A 524 -5.37 -4.79 2.91
CA TYR A 524 -6.35 -5.75 3.40
C TYR A 524 -5.66 -6.76 4.32
N LEU A 525 -6.25 -6.97 5.49
CA LEU A 525 -5.81 -7.96 6.46
C LEU A 525 -6.54 -9.27 6.23
N TYR A 526 -5.79 -10.34 6.04
CA TYR A 526 -6.28 -11.70 5.89
C TYR A 526 -6.01 -12.44 7.19
N ILE A 527 -7.00 -13.21 7.65
CA ILE A 527 -6.94 -13.91 8.94
C ILE A 527 -7.56 -15.29 8.77
N SER A 528 -6.84 -16.32 9.19
CA SER A 528 -7.44 -17.65 9.38
C SER A 528 -8.20 -17.72 10.71
N ASP A 529 -9.48 -18.09 10.63
CA ASP A 529 -10.36 -18.30 11.78
C ASP A 529 -10.52 -19.81 12.02
N THR A 530 -9.88 -20.29 13.09
CA THR A 530 -9.89 -21.72 13.43
C THR A 530 -11.18 -22.17 14.12
N ASP A 531 -12.04 -21.26 14.58
CA ASP A 531 -13.36 -21.64 15.11
C ASP A 531 -14.36 -21.93 13.97
N LYS A 532 -14.12 -21.34 12.78
CA LYS A 532 -15.04 -21.41 11.64
C LYS A 532 -14.46 -22.15 10.43
N ASP A 533 -13.22 -22.60 10.51
CA ASP A 533 -12.50 -23.27 9.43
C ASP A 533 -12.57 -22.46 8.12
N GLU A 534 -12.20 -21.17 8.20
CA GLU A 534 -12.25 -20.24 7.06
C GLU A 534 -11.14 -19.21 7.11
N VAL A 535 -10.89 -18.56 5.98
CA VAL A 535 -10.04 -17.36 5.91
C VAL A 535 -10.89 -16.17 5.52
N ARG A 536 -10.76 -15.09 6.30
CA ARG A 536 -11.48 -13.83 6.08
C ARG A 536 -10.52 -12.72 5.71
N ARG A 537 -10.96 -11.85 4.80
CA ARG A 537 -10.30 -10.61 4.40
C ARG A 537 -11.05 -9.42 4.98
N TYR A 538 -10.33 -8.49 5.60
CA TYR A 538 -10.85 -7.28 6.23
C TYR A 538 -10.16 -6.06 5.64
N GLN A 539 -10.91 -5.00 5.34
CA GLN A 539 -10.31 -3.68 5.27
C GLN A 539 -10.04 -3.20 6.70
N ILE A 540 -8.92 -2.52 6.95
CA ILE A 540 -8.66 -1.97 8.29
C ILE A 540 -9.79 -1.00 8.66
N GLY A 541 -10.49 -1.29 9.77
CA GLY A 541 -11.68 -0.58 10.24
C GLY A 541 -13.01 -1.31 9.98
N ASP A 542 -13.02 -2.34 9.15
CA ASP A 542 -14.19 -3.20 8.95
C ASP A 542 -14.45 -4.06 10.19
N LYS A 543 -15.72 -4.16 10.58
CA LYS A 543 -16.15 -5.10 11.63
C LYS A 543 -16.45 -6.49 11.09
N ASN A 544 -16.78 -6.60 9.81
CA ASN A 544 -17.21 -7.84 9.17
C ASN A 544 -16.31 -8.15 7.96
N GLY A 545 -15.47 -9.18 8.08
CA GLY A 545 -14.61 -9.63 7.00
C GLY A 545 -15.37 -10.43 5.94
N THR A 546 -14.87 -10.40 4.70
CA THR A 546 -15.35 -11.23 3.58
C THR A 546 -14.65 -12.58 3.60
N ILE A 547 -15.39 -13.68 3.47
CA ILE A 547 -14.80 -15.02 3.33
C ILE A 547 -14.09 -15.13 1.97
N VAL A 548 -12.83 -15.56 1.99
CA VAL A 548 -11.98 -15.70 0.78
C VAL A 548 -11.44 -17.11 0.58
N ALA A 549 -11.49 -17.97 1.60
CA ALA A 549 -11.22 -19.41 1.49
C ALA A 549 -12.03 -20.17 2.55
N GLY A 550 -12.47 -21.40 2.24
CA GLY A 550 -13.35 -22.19 3.10
C GLY A 550 -14.76 -21.61 3.23
N GLY A 551 -15.30 -21.60 4.46
CA GLY A 551 -16.62 -21.04 4.77
C GLY A 551 -17.80 -21.98 4.53
N ASN A 552 -17.54 -23.26 4.22
CA ASN A 552 -18.55 -24.32 4.06
C ASN A 552 -18.42 -25.40 5.15
N GLY A 553 -17.98 -24.98 6.33
CA GLY A 553 -17.72 -25.85 7.49
C GLY A 553 -16.45 -26.67 7.37
N LYS A 554 -16.14 -27.36 8.47
CA LYS A 554 -15.00 -28.26 8.61
C LYS A 554 -15.11 -29.46 7.67
N GLY A 555 -14.07 -29.72 6.88
CA GLY A 555 -14.00 -30.92 6.04
C GLY A 555 -12.86 -30.91 5.05
N ALA A 556 -12.81 -31.90 4.17
CA ALA A 556 -11.75 -32.10 3.17
C ALA A 556 -12.21 -31.84 1.73
N GLY A 557 -13.45 -31.32 1.54
CA GLY A 557 -13.93 -30.88 0.23
C GLY A 557 -13.16 -29.65 -0.28
N LEU A 558 -13.14 -29.43 -1.59
CA LEU A 558 -12.40 -28.30 -2.19
C LEU A 558 -12.93 -26.92 -1.78
N ASN A 559 -14.14 -26.83 -1.25
CA ASN A 559 -14.75 -25.62 -0.69
C ASN A 559 -14.70 -25.56 0.85
N GLN A 560 -13.99 -26.50 1.50
CA GLN A 560 -13.87 -26.62 2.95
C GLN A 560 -12.41 -26.48 3.39
N LEU A 561 -12.21 -26.25 4.69
CA LEU A 561 -10.92 -26.29 5.36
C LEU A 561 -11.07 -27.09 6.67
N ASN A 562 -9.96 -27.47 7.29
CA ASN A 562 -9.95 -28.19 8.56
C ASN A 562 -8.74 -27.77 9.40
N VAL A 563 -8.98 -26.85 10.33
CA VAL A 563 -7.98 -26.14 11.14
C VAL A 563 -7.00 -25.38 10.23
N PRO A 564 -7.47 -24.36 9.47
CA PRO A 564 -6.57 -23.54 8.67
C PRO A 564 -5.62 -22.76 9.57
N THR A 565 -4.32 -22.97 9.41
CA THR A 565 -3.31 -22.38 10.29
C THR A 565 -2.67 -21.14 9.67
N HIS A 566 -1.54 -21.31 8.97
CA HIS A 566 -0.83 -20.20 8.34
C HIS A 566 -1.41 -19.88 6.96
N ILE A 567 -1.27 -18.61 6.56
CA ILE A 567 -1.77 -18.10 5.30
C ILE A 567 -0.71 -17.28 4.59
N PHE A 568 -0.74 -17.28 3.27
CA PHE A 568 0.04 -16.39 2.43
C PHE A 568 -0.87 -15.80 1.36
N VAL A 569 -0.67 -14.54 1.01
CA VAL A 569 -1.44 -13.87 -0.04
C VAL A 569 -0.50 -13.28 -1.07
N ASP A 570 -0.67 -13.67 -2.33
CA ASP A 570 0.09 -13.10 -3.43
C ASP A 570 -0.51 -11.78 -3.93
N GLN A 571 0.18 -11.10 -4.85
CA GLN A 571 -0.27 -9.82 -5.42
C GLN A 571 -1.56 -9.94 -6.25
N GLN A 572 -1.92 -11.13 -6.71
CA GLN A 572 -3.18 -11.38 -7.39
C GLN A 572 -4.33 -11.60 -6.38
N GLN A 573 -4.08 -11.40 -5.08
CA GLN A 573 -4.98 -11.72 -3.96
C GLN A 573 -5.39 -13.19 -3.95
N THR A 574 -4.51 -14.07 -4.44
CA THR A 574 -4.64 -15.50 -4.24
C THR A 574 -4.26 -15.85 -2.81
N VAL A 575 -5.12 -16.60 -2.14
CA VAL A 575 -4.90 -17.06 -0.77
C VAL A 575 -4.36 -18.48 -0.79
N TYR A 576 -3.21 -18.69 -0.16
CA TYR A 576 -2.64 -20.00 0.12
C TYR A 576 -2.83 -20.29 1.61
N VAL A 577 -3.30 -21.48 1.93
CA VAL A 577 -3.68 -21.87 3.29
C VAL A 577 -3.06 -23.22 3.61
N SER A 578 -2.36 -23.30 4.75
CA SER A 578 -1.99 -24.59 5.34
C SER A 578 -3.22 -25.19 6.00
N ASP A 579 -3.79 -26.19 5.34
CA ASP A 579 -4.95 -26.92 5.81
C ASP A 579 -4.47 -28.08 6.70
N TRP A 580 -4.15 -27.71 7.95
CA TRP A 580 -3.29 -28.47 8.86
C TRP A 580 -3.80 -29.90 9.06
N ASN A 581 -5.10 -30.06 9.33
CA ASN A 581 -5.66 -31.37 9.62
C ASN A 581 -6.03 -32.18 8.36
N ASN A 582 -6.06 -31.53 7.18
CA ASN A 582 -6.20 -32.20 5.88
C ASN A 582 -4.85 -32.51 5.22
N HIS A 583 -3.74 -32.15 5.88
CA HIS A 583 -2.38 -32.50 5.47
C HIS A 583 -2.01 -31.99 4.07
N CYS A 584 -2.47 -30.78 3.73
CA CYS A 584 -2.22 -30.17 2.44
C CYS A 584 -2.07 -28.65 2.54
N VAL A 585 -1.54 -28.07 1.47
CA VAL A 585 -1.63 -26.63 1.21
C VAL A 585 -2.65 -26.45 0.10
N MET A 586 -3.63 -25.59 0.35
CA MET A 586 -4.67 -25.26 -0.61
C MET A 586 -4.55 -23.82 -1.10
N LYS A 587 -4.88 -23.59 -2.37
CA LYS A 587 -4.83 -22.30 -3.07
C LYS A 587 -6.23 -21.89 -3.52
N TRP A 588 -6.65 -20.67 -3.19
CA TRP A 588 -7.87 -20.02 -3.72
C TRP A 588 -7.51 -18.78 -4.52
N ASN A 589 -7.86 -18.78 -5.81
CA ASN A 589 -7.79 -17.56 -6.61
C ASN A 589 -8.87 -16.57 -6.14
N LYS A 590 -8.66 -15.27 -6.34
CA LYS A 590 -9.62 -14.22 -5.98
C LYS A 590 -11.02 -14.53 -6.52
N GLY A 591 -12.00 -14.62 -5.61
CA GLY A 591 -13.42 -14.86 -5.95
C GLY A 591 -13.79 -16.33 -6.23
N ALA A 592 -12.84 -17.26 -6.15
CA ALA A 592 -13.12 -18.68 -6.33
C ALA A 592 -14.05 -19.24 -5.24
N LYS A 593 -14.91 -20.20 -5.62
CA LYS A 593 -15.79 -20.92 -4.69
C LYS A 593 -15.16 -22.18 -4.11
N GLU A 594 -14.18 -22.72 -4.81
CA GLU A 594 -13.41 -23.91 -4.48
C GLU A 594 -11.92 -23.61 -4.63
N GLY A 595 -11.12 -24.29 -3.83
CA GLY A 595 -9.67 -24.22 -3.82
C GLY A 595 -9.06 -25.35 -4.62
N ILE A 596 -7.73 -25.31 -4.70
CA ILE A 596 -6.91 -26.27 -5.41
C ILE A 596 -5.85 -26.77 -4.45
N VAL A 597 -5.71 -28.08 -4.28
CA VAL A 597 -4.60 -28.67 -3.55
C VAL A 597 -3.32 -28.47 -4.36
N VAL A 598 -2.35 -27.75 -3.80
CA VAL A 598 -1.11 -27.36 -4.47
C VAL A 598 0.14 -28.00 -3.85
N ALA A 599 0.04 -28.56 -2.65
CA ALA A 599 1.06 -29.40 -2.04
C ALA A 599 0.43 -30.39 -1.06
N GLY A 600 0.99 -31.60 -0.96
CA GLY A 600 0.52 -32.66 -0.07
C GLY A 600 -0.83 -33.28 -0.45
N GLY A 601 -1.57 -33.76 0.56
CA GLY A 601 -2.88 -34.41 0.43
C GLY A 601 -2.86 -35.94 0.32
N GLN A 602 -4.03 -36.56 0.55
CA GLN A 602 -4.27 -38.00 0.42
C GLN A 602 -3.44 -38.89 1.39
N GLY A 603 -3.10 -38.41 2.58
CA GLY A 603 -2.30 -39.16 3.56
C GLY A 603 -1.33 -38.26 4.34
N LYS A 604 -0.60 -38.86 5.28
CA LYS A 604 0.39 -38.18 6.15
C LYS A 604 1.70 -38.95 6.32
N GLU A 605 1.89 -39.98 5.51
CA GLU A 605 3.09 -40.79 5.45
C GLU A 605 4.31 -39.95 5.06
N ASN A 606 5.49 -40.39 5.50
CA ASN A 606 6.75 -39.72 5.19
C ASN A 606 7.18 -39.99 3.74
N ALA A 607 6.51 -39.35 2.78
CA ALA A 607 6.80 -39.41 1.36
C ALA A 607 6.96 -38.00 0.78
N LEU A 608 7.67 -37.85 -0.35
CA LEU A 608 7.88 -36.54 -0.99
C LEU A 608 6.61 -35.98 -1.66
N THR A 609 5.59 -36.81 -1.86
CA THR A 609 4.27 -36.39 -2.38
C THR A 609 3.31 -35.95 -1.28
N LYS A 610 3.70 -36.08 -0.01
CA LYS A 610 2.81 -35.95 1.16
C LYS A 610 3.34 -34.90 2.12
N LEU A 611 2.41 -34.36 2.90
CA LEU A 611 2.69 -33.51 4.06
C LEU A 611 2.05 -34.17 5.27
N SER A 612 2.55 -33.86 6.46
CA SER A 612 2.02 -34.29 7.74
C SER A 612 1.88 -33.07 8.63
N TYR A 613 0.64 -32.66 8.86
CA TYR A 613 0.31 -31.49 9.70
C TYR A 613 1.05 -30.21 9.27
N PRO A 614 0.95 -29.77 7.99
CA PRO A 614 1.68 -28.61 7.51
C PRO A 614 1.25 -27.35 8.23
N TYR A 615 2.20 -26.47 8.50
CA TYR A 615 1.96 -25.28 9.32
C TYR A 615 2.36 -23.99 8.58
N GLY A 616 3.57 -23.48 8.78
CA GLY A 616 4.06 -22.26 8.14
C GLY A 616 4.26 -22.51 6.66
N LEU A 617 3.89 -21.52 5.86
CA LEU A 617 4.03 -21.58 4.42
C LEU A 617 4.48 -20.23 3.88
N PHE A 618 5.23 -20.26 2.80
CA PHE A 618 5.69 -19.08 2.09
C PHE A 618 5.65 -19.38 0.59
N VAL A 619 5.26 -18.40 -0.23
CA VAL A 619 5.22 -18.57 -1.68
C VAL A 619 6.13 -17.52 -2.32
N ASP A 620 7.08 -17.96 -3.13
CA ASP A 620 8.01 -17.05 -3.80
C ASP A 620 7.42 -16.44 -5.08
N THR A 621 8.23 -15.58 -5.72
CA THR A 621 7.88 -14.87 -6.94
C THR A 621 7.54 -15.79 -8.12
N LEU A 622 8.03 -17.04 -8.09
CA LEU A 622 7.87 -18.07 -9.11
C LEU A 622 6.70 -19.02 -8.80
N SER A 623 5.90 -18.71 -7.78
CA SER A 623 4.85 -19.58 -7.23
C SER A 623 5.38 -20.91 -6.68
N THR A 624 6.64 -20.96 -6.25
CA THR A 624 7.17 -22.09 -5.47
C THR A 624 6.66 -21.99 -4.05
N ILE A 625 6.12 -23.08 -3.52
CA ILE A 625 5.58 -23.17 -2.17
C ILE A 625 6.63 -23.77 -1.26
N TYR A 626 7.00 -23.05 -0.22
CA TYR A 626 7.83 -23.52 0.88
C TYR A 626 6.92 -23.81 2.06
N VAL A 627 7.04 -24.99 2.65
CA VAL A 627 6.12 -25.45 3.70
C VAL A 627 6.89 -26.14 4.82
N ALA A 628 6.57 -25.77 6.06
CA ALA A 628 6.97 -26.50 7.24
C ALA A 628 6.10 -27.76 7.33
N ASP A 629 6.69 -28.90 7.01
CA ASP A 629 6.07 -30.22 7.13
C ASP A 629 6.28 -30.71 8.57
N SER A 630 5.50 -30.12 9.49
CA SER A 630 5.77 -30.16 10.93
C SER A 630 5.81 -31.57 11.50
N GLY A 631 4.89 -32.43 11.07
CA GLY A 631 4.79 -33.82 11.50
C GLY A 631 5.92 -34.71 10.97
N ASN A 632 6.59 -34.31 9.89
CA ASN A 632 7.76 -35.01 9.34
C ASN A 632 9.09 -34.30 9.67
N HIS A 633 9.06 -33.26 10.51
CA HIS A 633 10.25 -32.54 11.01
C HIS A 633 11.19 -32.03 9.91
N ARG A 634 10.60 -31.46 8.85
CA ARG A 634 11.33 -30.98 7.68
C ARG A 634 10.69 -29.75 7.07
N VAL A 635 11.46 -29.01 6.27
CA VAL A 635 10.93 -27.96 5.40
C VAL A 635 11.03 -28.45 3.95
N MET A 636 9.93 -28.35 3.22
CA MET A 636 9.84 -28.79 1.83
C MET A 636 9.60 -27.60 0.90
N ARG A 637 10.10 -27.69 -0.34
CA ARG A 637 9.71 -26.82 -1.45
C ARG A 637 8.91 -27.59 -2.50
N TRP A 638 7.93 -26.93 -3.08
CA TRP A 638 7.10 -27.40 -4.19
C TRP A 638 7.10 -26.37 -5.32
N PRO A 639 7.89 -26.57 -6.38
CA PRO A 639 7.79 -25.75 -7.58
C PRO A 639 6.39 -25.80 -8.18
N LYS A 640 5.99 -24.73 -8.87
CA LYS A 640 4.68 -24.63 -9.52
C LYS A 640 4.40 -25.85 -10.41
N GLY A 641 3.31 -26.56 -10.12
CA GLY A 641 2.89 -27.75 -10.89
C GLY A 641 3.67 -29.03 -10.59
N ALA A 642 4.60 -29.01 -9.62
CA ALA A 642 5.33 -30.20 -9.22
C ALA A 642 4.40 -31.22 -8.54
N LYS A 643 4.54 -32.50 -8.92
CA LYS A 643 3.77 -33.61 -8.32
C LYS A 643 4.31 -34.06 -6.96
N GLN A 644 5.56 -33.73 -6.66
CA GLN A 644 6.23 -34.04 -5.40
C GLN A 644 7.13 -32.87 -5.00
N GLY A 645 7.36 -32.72 -3.70
CA GLY A 645 8.23 -31.70 -3.14
C GLY A 645 9.67 -32.18 -3.06
N THR A 646 10.53 -31.30 -2.53
CA THR A 646 11.92 -31.60 -2.20
C THR A 646 12.23 -31.05 -0.83
N VAL A 647 12.87 -31.85 0.01
CA VAL A 647 13.37 -31.40 1.32
C VAL A 647 14.49 -30.40 1.11
N ILE A 648 14.39 -29.21 1.72
CA ILE A 648 15.43 -28.17 1.62
C ILE A 648 16.30 -28.08 2.87
N VAL A 649 15.72 -28.30 4.05
CA VAL A 649 16.40 -28.41 5.35
C VAL A 649 15.60 -29.34 6.28
N GLY A 650 16.27 -29.95 7.26
CA GLY A 650 15.65 -30.91 8.17
C GLY A 650 15.46 -32.29 7.54
N GLY A 651 14.56 -33.10 8.10
CA GLY A 651 14.32 -34.47 7.64
C GLY A 651 15.36 -35.50 8.12
N ASN A 652 16.28 -35.10 8.99
CA ASN A 652 17.32 -35.97 9.59
C ASN A 652 16.87 -36.58 10.93
N GLY A 653 15.58 -36.89 11.05
CA GLY A 653 14.95 -37.32 12.29
C GLY A 653 14.59 -36.16 13.23
N GLN A 654 13.75 -36.48 14.21
CA GLN A 654 13.39 -35.56 15.29
C GLN A 654 14.60 -35.36 16.21
N GLY A 655 14.96 -34.11 16.52
CA GLY A 655 16.08 -33.82 17.42
C GLY A 655 16.37 -32.33 17.55
N ASP A 656 17.44 -31.99 18.27
CA ASP A 656 17.91 -30.63 18.57
C ASP A 656 19.25 -30.30 17.89
N GLY A 657 19.79 -31.20 17.06
CA GLY A 657 20.95 -30.94 16.21
C GLY A 657 20.73 -29.78 15.23
N ALA A 658 21.82 -29.24 14.68
CA ALA A 658 21.78 -28.10 13.75
C ALA A 658 21.07 -28.40 12.41
N ASN A 659 20.97 -29.67 12.03
CA ASN A 659 20.27 -30.15 10.83
C ASN A 659 19.00 -30.94 11.16
N GLN A 660 18.54 -30.87 12.43
CA GLN A 660 17.34 -31.53 12.93
C GLN A 660 16.33 -30.49 13.40
N PHE A 661 15.06 -30.90 13.40
CA PHE A 661 13.96 -30.13 13.96
C PHE A 661 13.14 -31.00 14.89
N HIS A 662 12.38 -30.36 15.78
CA HIS A 662 11.33 -30.96 16.55
C HIS A 662 10.05 -30.13 16.38
N VAL A 663 9.23 -30.55 15.41
CA VAL A 663 8.00 -29.86 14.97
C VAL A 663 8.30 -28.44 14.47
N PRO A 664 8.93 -28.27 13.29
CA PRO A 664 9.11 -26.94 12.71
C PRO A 664 7.73 -26.38 12.34
N ILE A 665 7.41 -25.15 12.73
CA ILE A 665 6.08 -24.56 12.47
C ILE A 665 6.14 -23.30 11.62
N GLY A 666 6.73 -22.20 12.11
CA GLY A 666 6.82 -20.94 11.38
C GLY A 666 8.03 -20.95 10.44
N LEU A 667 7.88 -20.35 9.25
CA LEU A 667 9.01 -20.08 8.38
C LEU A 667 8.90 -18.70 7.74
N SER A 668 10.05 -18.09 7.49
CA SER A 668 10.16 -16.79 6.82
C SER A 668 11.51 -16.68 6.10
N PHE A 669 11.63 -15.74 5.18
CA PHE A 669 12.87 -15.49 4.45
C PHE A 669 13.30 -14.03 4.59
N ASP A 670 14.60 -13.79 4.65
CA ASP A 670 15.15 -12.43 4.52
C ASP A 670 15.36 -12.03 3.05
N ARG A 671 15.82 -10.80 2.80
CA ARG A 671 16.00 -10.26 1.45
C ARG A 671 17.01 -11.02 0.60
N HIS A 672 17.92 -11.73 1.26
CA HIS A 672 18.97 -12.51 0.65
C HIS A 672 18.54 -13.96 0.39
N GLY A 673 17.31 -14.33 0.76
CA GLY A 673 16.80 -15.70 0.62
C GLY A 673 17.29 -16.65 1.71
N ASN A 674 17.87 -16.16 2.82
CA ASN A 674 18.15 -17.03 3.95
C ASN A 674 16.82 -17.43 4.62
N LEU A 675 16.72 -18.70 5.00
CA LEU A 675 15.53 -19.29 5.59
C LEU A 675 15.59 -19.22 7.11
N TYR A 676 14.50 -18.80 7.73
CA TYR A 676 14.31 -18.74 9.17
C TYR A 676 13.20 -19.71 9.53
N VAL A 677 13.44 -20.59 10.50
CA VAL A 677 12.49 -21.62 10.90
C VAL A 677 12.31 -21.58 12.41
N ILE A 678 11.05 -21.49 12.84
CA ILE A 678 10.67 -21.71 14.24
C ILE A 678 10.66 -23.21 14.49
N ASP A 679 11.58 -23.65 15.34
CA ASP A 679 11.73 -25.03 15.79
C ASP A 679 11.00 -25.18 17.14
N TYR A 680 9.69 -25.41 17.04
CA TYR A 680 8.69 -25.19 18.09
C TYR A 680 9.04 -25.86 19.42
N ASN A 681 9.23 -27.19 19.42
CA ASN A 681 9.46 -27.95 20.65
C ASN A 681 10.89 -27.78 21.17
N ASN A 682 11.82 -27.33 20.34
CA ASN A 682 13.17 -26.96 20.76
C ASN A 682 13.27 -25.51 21.25
N ALA A 683 12.16 -24.76 21.25
CA ALA A 683 12.06 -23.38 21.73
C ALA A 683 13.15 -22.46 21.18
N ARG A 684 13.37 -22.53 19.86
CA ARG A 684 14.39 -21.75 19.16
C ARG A 684 13.96 -21.32 17.75
N VAL A 685 14.66 -20.33 17.21
CA VAL A 685 14.63 -19.99 15.79
C VAL A 685 15.98 -20.32 15.17
N GLN A 686 15.96 -21.11 14.09
CA GLN A 686 17.15 -21.45 13.32
C GLN A 686 17.18 -20.70 12.00
N ARG A 687 18.35 -20.16 11.63
CA ARG A 687 18.62 -19.54 10.34
C ARG A 687 19.50 -20.44 9.48
N PHE A 688 19.11 -20.64 8.23
CA PHE A 688 19.85 -21.41 7.22
C PHE A 688 20.25 -20.46 6.09
N SER A 689 21.55 -20.32 5.87
CA SER A 689 22.04 -19.47 4.78
C SER A 689 21.84 -20.14 3.43
N ILE A 690 21.49 -19.34 2.43
CA ILE A 690 21.52 -19.78 1.03
C ILE A 690 22.98 -20.04 0.60
N GLU A 691 23.21 -21.04 -0.26
CA GLU A 691 24.52 -21.42 -0.81
C GLU A 691 24.96 -20.56 -1.99
#